data_AF-A0A9D6RLG4-F1
#
_entry.id   AF-A0A9D6RLG4-F1
#
_cell.length_a   1.000
_cell.length_b   1.000
_cell.length_c   1.000
_cell.angle_alpha   90.00
_cell.angle_beta   90.00
_cell.angle_gamma   90.00
#
_symmetry.space_group_name_H-M   'P 1'
#
loop_
_entity.id
_entity.type
_entity.pdbx_description
1 polymer ?
#
loop_
_entity_poly.entity_id
_entity_poly.type
_entity_poly.pdbx_seq_one_letter_code
_entity_poly.pdbx_strand_id
1 'polypeptide(L)'
;MKAFLCLGVIAGAVRLLSQEAQVITRGPDFRVIETTEQSLNDEGQSISVTHRHTELSSGMNYWTGTEWKKSSPVFRLVPGSAIADEVQHRFTLSHNINQEGAIVMETPDGKVFRSTPLILAFRDTATGESVMIAQIQDSVGEQIANDQIFYPNAMEGVACGLRYTVRKDGGEQELLIQEPLRPQDFGLENKPSVRLELWTAFYESPALERSVVTEAGEMGDLFLDFGSIQIGQGKTFAIETQAPEAPVAKRFGTVPGDPRLFLVEMIAQKNLEPLMNALEQAQAGKALEKIKRLAGKKLKSDEELVAAMKAPRRDRKKESAMMRRTSRSLGSGVILDYTAVSGSKSSFVFTSGGTFSITGDTTLSGASATFESGSVLKYASGVKLTINCPIVWKGTNFGPVICTAADDHSVGEKLNNNAAVTTNRFAKIALEINASTAAADAILSHVKICNAEVGISINGRTGHAIDHAMFVNCGYGVKLSSSSATLVRNALFGNVTTNLSGSGCTVRAEHVTSDGAAYFMSDLTSCFLTNSLLVAVTTPGTFSSSLNVQTVSSPAGIFATVGSGAHYLATDTYRNQGTVATSINAAIAKKTTYAPLVLTTPFTQDTVLQPLAQRDTDQADLGFHYDPLDFCWNNLALSAALTLTNGASVGIYGSLGTVLSSSSAKFISQGTPGNLNHLVRYNAVQENPALWGTATAPSLLSMGGSYSPAPEVRLRFTDVGLMGTGSAGAEFFCDFAPVNNYVVVARDSQFRGVYLNLVNSGDASTTPVIAMTNNIWFGSKFSISNVKITTAYPLSFEFRNNLVLGGSLTFVRSNNASAIYEVNDNLFDTVALTTSASGLWNGNNGYKGTGVMGGSSGGDIVLTTADYQSGPLGNYYYNTTSVATNTAYLINKGSASTSGSVGFYHSTTQVNQGKELNSVLDIGFHYIATTGSTSVVPVDTDGDGYADYWEDSNSDSIVNNSETNWQNALDTGIWVKITEPKQGRNIP
;
A
#
# COMPACT_ATOMS: atom_id res chain seq x y z
N MET A 1 12.35 71.73 -5.24
CA MET A 1 13.74 71.21 -5.26
C MET A 1 14.09 70.74 -3.86
N LYS A 2 14.37 69.43 -3.68
CA LYS A 2 14.70 68.69 -2.44
C LYS A 2 13.52 68.61 -1.43
N ALA A 3 13.12 67.48 -0.86
CA ALA A 3 13.79 66.20 -0.62
C ALA A 3 12.81 65.01 -0.68
N PHE A 4 13.24 63.91 -1.31
CA PHE A 4 12.64 62.59 -1.32
C PHE A 4 13.69 61.67 -0.67
N LEU A 5 13.43 61.04 0.49
CA LEU A 5 14.22 59.91 0.99
C LEU A 5 13.46 59.09 2.05
N CYS A 6 13.59 57.77 1.91
CA CYS A 6 13.34 56.69 2.89
C CYS A 6 11.90 56.31 3.28
N LEU A 7 11.28 55.44 2.47
CA LEU A 7 10.60 54.25 3.00
C LEU A 7 11.33 53.02 2.47
N GLY A 8 12.10 52.36 3.34
CA GLY A 8 12.72 51.08 3.05
C GLY A 8 11.68 49.96 3.18
N VAL A 9 11.38 49.30 2.07
CA VAL A 9 10.69 48.01 2.06
C VAL A 9 11.66 46.99 2.64
N ILE A 10 11.44 46.55 3.88
CA ILE A 10 12.06 45.33 4.40
C ILE A 10 11.31 44.18 3.74
N ALA A 11 11.73 43.82 2.52
CA ALA A 11 11.47 42.50 1.98
C ALA A 11 12.30 41.53 2.85
N GLY A 12 11.65 40.93 3.85
CA GLY A 12 12.21 39.82 4.59
C GLY A 12 12.43 38.66 3.63
N ALA A 13 13.64 38.54 3.10
CA ALA A 13 14.11 37.31 2.51
C ALA A 13 14.11 36.25 3.62
N VAL A 14 13.05 35.44 3.69
CA VAL A 14 13.09 34.18 4.42
C VAL A 14 14.18 33.37 3.74
N ARG A 15 15.37 33.34 4.35
CA ARG A 15 16.35 32.30 4.06
C ARG A 15 15.62 30.98 4.32
N LEU A 16 15.37 30.21 3.27
CA LEU A 16 15.07 28.78 3.37
C LEU A 16 16.22 28.15 4.17
N LEU A 17 16.01 27.99 5.47
CA LEU A 17 16.84 27.11 6.29
C LEU A 17 16.68 25.72 5.70
N SER A 18 17.80 25.06 5.42
CA SER A 18 17.82 23.69 4.92
C SER A 18 16.95 22.80 5.81
N GLN A 19 16.01 22.09 5.20
CA GLN A 19 15.21 21.06 5.86
C GLN A 19 16.17 20.01 6.45
N GLU A 20 16.38 20.01 7.76
CA GLU A 20 17.19 18.99 8.43
C GLU A 20 16.41 17.68 8.44
N ALA A 21 16.82 16.73 7.60
CA ALA A 21 16.25 15.39 7.57
C ALA A 21 16.93 14.51 8.61
N GLN A 22 16.17 14.04 9.58
CA GLN A 22 16.63 13.13 10.62
C GLN A 22 16.21 11.69 10.30
N VAL A 23 17.13 10.74 10.42
CA VAL A 23 16.79 9.31 10.38
C VAL A 23 16.42 8.86 11.78
N ILE A 24 15.16 8.47 11.98
CA ILE A 24 14.62 8.05 13.28
C ILE A 24 14.92 6.58 13.56
N THR A 25 14.80 5.73 12.54
CA THR A 25 14.99 4.28 12.67
C THR A 25 15.45 3.69 11.35
N ARG A 26 16.21 2.60 11.41
CA ARG A 26 16.65 1.80 10.27
C ARG A 26 16.29 0.34 10.51
N GLY A 27 15.80 -0.33 9.48
CA GLY A 27 15.73 -1.78 9.38
C GLY A 27 16.47 -2.27 8.13
N PRO A 28 16.35 -3.56 7.77
CA PRO A 28 17.07 -4.13 6.63
C PRO A 28 16.76 -3.37 5.32
N ASP A 29 15.47 -3.23 5.01
CA ASP A 29 14.99 -2.70 3.72
C ASP A 29 14.33 -1.32 3.85
N PHE A 30 14.42 -0.70 5.04
CA PHE A 30 13.74 0.56 5.30
C PHE A 30 14.51 1.51 6.21
N ARG A 31 14.13 2.79 6.15
CA ARG A 31 14.42 3.78 7.19
C ARG A 31 13.22 4.71 7.37
N VAL A 32 13.03 5.20 8.59
CA VAL A 32 12.02 6.24 8.88
C VAL A 32 12.74 7.59 8.88
N ILE A 33 12.26 8.52 8.06
CA ILE A 33 12.79 9.89 7.97
C ILE A 33 11.77 10.83 8.57
N GLU A 34 12.27 11.82 9.31
CA GLU A 34 11.52 12.97 9.77
C GLU A 34 12.16 14.25 9.23
N THR A 35 11.32 15.18 8.77
CA THR A 35 11.74 16.51 8.36
C THR A 35 10.84 17.55 9.00
N THR A 36 11.37 18.75 9.23
CA THR A 36 10.58 19.88 9.74
C THR A 36 10.68 21.05 8.78
N GLU A 37 9.54 21.60 8.39
CA GLU A 37 9.42 22.75 7.50
C GLU A 37 8.75 23.91 8.24
N GLN A 38 9.26 25.13 8.06
CA GLN A 38 8.57 26.36 8.46
C GLN A 38 7.69 26.81 7.31
N SER A 39 6.39 26.91 7.55
CA SER A 39 5.38 27.33 6.57
C SER A 39 4.55 28.49 7.10
N LEU A 40 3.87 29.22 6.23
CA LEU A 40 2.88 30.22 6.62
C LEU A 40 1.47 29.64 6.48
N ASN A 41 0.62 29.78 7.50
CA ASN A 41 -0.81 29.46 7.38
C ASN A 41 -1.56 30.54 6.57
N ASP A 42 -2.85 30.32 6.32
CA ASP A 42 -3.71 31.25 5.57
C ASP A 42 -3.84 32.65 6.23
N GLU A 43 -3.50 32.77 7.53
CA GLU A 43 -3.46 34.02 8.30
C GLU A 43 -2.07 34.71 8.26
N GLY A 44 -1.09 34.13 7.57
CA GLY A 44 0.28 34.66 7.46
C GLY A 44 1.16 34.42 8.68
N GLN A 45 0.77 33.52 9.60
CA GLN A 45 1.55 33.13 10.77
C GLN A 45 2.51 31.98 10.44
N SER A 46 3.74 32.04 10.98
CA SER A 46 4.73 30.96 10.83
C SER A 46 4.37 29.76 11.70
N ILE A 47 4.25 28.61 11.08
CA ILE A 47 4.00 27.32 11.73
C ILE A 47 5.09 26.31 11.37
N SER A 48 5.35 25.39 12.29
CA SER A 48 6.29 24.28 12.07
C SER A 48 5.50 23.03 11.72
N VAL A 49 5.72 22.50 10.52
CA VAL A 49 5.10 21.26 10.03
C VAL A 49 6.14 20.15 10.05
N THR A 50 5.81 19.01 10.66
CA THR A 50 6.69 17.83 10.68
C THR A 50 6.16 16.79 9.71
N HIS A 51 7.00 16.38 8.76
CA HIS A 51 6.71 15.30 7.82
C HIS A 51 7.51 14.06 8.20
N ARG A 52 6.86 12.90 8.26
CA ARG A 52 7.50 11.62 8.56
C ARG A 52 7.02 10.52 7.60
N HIS A 53 7.96 9.91 6.90
CA HIS A 53 7.68 8.82 5.97
C HIS A 53 8.63 7.64 6.18
N THR A 54 8.20 6.46 5.72
CA THR A 54 9.05 5.27 5.67
C THR A 54 9.63 5.14 4.27
N GLU A 55 10.94 5.26 4.11
CA GLU A 55 11.61 4.95 2.86
C GLU A 55 11.91 3.46 2.73
N LEU A 56 11.66 2.91 1.54
CA LEU A 56 11.85 1.51 1.20
C LEU A 56 12.79 1.35 0.01
N SER A 57 13.64 0.32 0.10
CA SER A 57 14.50 -0.21 -0.95
C SER A 57 15.05 -1.55 -0.46
N SER A 58 15.02 -2.59 -1.31
CA SER A 58 15.64 -3.87 -0.96
C SER A 58 17.12 -3.69 -0.62
N GLY A 59 17.55 -4.27 0.50
CA GLY A 59 18.94 -4.24 0.94
C GLY A 59 19.47 -2.87 1.33
N MET A 60 18.59 -1.95 1.75
CA MET A 60 18.97 -0.56 2.06
C MET A 60 20.08 -0.45 3.12
N ASN A 61 20.01 -1.31 4.15
CA ASN A 61 20.95 -1.33 5.26
C ASN A 61 21.48 -2.75 5.52
N TYR A 62 22.71 -2.84 6.04
CA TYR A 62 23.33 -4.07 6.51
C TYR A 62 23.52 -4.03 8.02
N TRP A 63 23.49 -5.20 8.66
CA TRP A 63 23.69 -5.35 10.10
C TRP A 63 25.18 -5.48 10.44
N THR A 64 25.68 -4.63 11.34
CA THR A 64 27.08 -4.67 11.80
C THR A 64 27.33 -5.69 12.92
N GLY A 65 26.27 -6.31 13.44
CA GLY A 65 26.28 -7.05 14.71
C GLY A 65 25.65 -6.27 15.87
N THR A 66 25.61 -4.93 15.78
CA THR A 66 25.07 -4.05 16.84
C THR A 66 24.10 -3.00 16.32
N GLU A 67 24.23 -2.54 15.08
CA GLU A 67 23.40 -1.49 14.49
C GLU A 67 23.21 -1.70 12.97
N TRP A 68 22.15 -1.10 12.44
CA TRP A 68 21.90 -1.03 10.99
C TRP A 68 22.66 0.14 10.37
N LYS A 69 23.53 -0.13 9.40
CA LYS A 69 24.24 0.89 8.60
C LYS A 69 23.82 0.83 7.15
N LYS A 70 23.91 1.97 6.44
CA LYS A 70 23.61 2.06 5.02
C LYS A 70 24.49 1.08 4.24
N SER A 71 23.88 0.28 3.37
CA SER A 71 24.63 -0.66 2.54
C SER A 71 25.45 0.02 1.45
N SER A 72 26.64 -0.54 1.22
CA SER A 72 27.66 -0.09 0.28
C SER A 72 28.08 -1.30 -0.57
N PRO A 73 27.53 -1.45 -1.80
CA PRO A 73 27.85 -2.58 -2.67
C PRO A 73 29.24 -2.38 -3.30
N VAL A 74 30.29 -2.66 -2.53
CA VAL A 74 31.68 -2.49 -2.96
C VAL A 74 32.49 -3.71 -2.61
N PHE A 75 33.24 -4.22 -3.58
CA PHE A 75 34.29 -5.20 -3.34
C PHE A 75 35.55 -4.54 -2.81
N ARG A 76 36.01 -5.00 -1.65
CA ARG A 76 37.33 -4.70 -1.08
C ARG A 76 38.27 -5.84 -1.41
N LEU A 77 39.42 -5.51 -2.00
CA LEU A 77 40.44 -6.50 -2.33
C LEU A 77 41.27 -6.83 -1.09
N VAL A 78 41.37 -8.11 -0.77
CA VAL A 78 42.20 -8.66 0.30
C VAL A 78 43.14 -9.73 -0.26
N PRO A 79 44.20 -10.15 0.46
CA PRO A 79 45.04 -11.26 0.00
C PRO A 79 44.19 -12.50 -0.28
N GLY A 80 44.23 -12.99 -1.53
CA GLY A 80 43.54 -14.20 -1.98
C GLY A 80 42.07 -14.04 -2.40
N SER A 81 41.42 -12.88 -2.18
CA SER A 81 39.98 -12.73 -2.49
C SER A 81 39.52 -11.27 -2.68
N ALA A 82 38.34 -11.10 -3.25
CA ALA A 82 37.54 -9.87 -3.14
C ALA A 82 36.34 -10.11 -2.22
N ILE A 83 36.09 -9.19 -1.29
CA ILE A 83 35.02 -9.31 -0.27
C ILE A 83 34.08 -8.11 -0.37
N ALA A 84 32.78 -8.38 -0.43
CA ALA A 84 31.73 -7.37 -0.23
C ALA A 84 30.95 -7.73 1.05
N ASP A 85 31.22 -7.01 2.14
CA ASP A 85 30.69 -7.29 3.49
C ASP A 85 29.87 -6.13 4.10
N GLU A 86 29.74 -5.01 3.38
CA GLU A 86 28.88 -3.87 3.73
C GLU A 86 27.50 -3.92 3.03
N VAL A 87 27.03 -5.13 2.75
CA VAL A 87 25.72 -5.46 2.17
C VAL A 87 25.08 -6.59 2.98
N GLN A 88 23.78 -6.82 2.82
CA GLN A 88 23.11 -7.89 3.60
C GLN A 88 23.53 -9.30 3.16
N HIS A 89 23.76 -9.50 1.87
CA HIS A 89 24.28 -10.74 1.30
C HIS A 89 25.78 -10.58 1.09
N ARG A 90 26.61 -11.25 1.88
CA ARG A 90 28.05 -11.03 1.84
C ARG A 90 28.68 -11.92 0.79
N PHE A 91 29.48 -11.35 -0.10
CA PHE A 91 30.19 -12.11 -1.13
C PHE A 91 31.67 -12.21 -0.81
N THR A 92 32.24 -13.40 -1.02
CA THR A 92 33.69 -13.62 -1.09
C THR A 92 34.00 -14.33 -2.40
N LEU A 93 34.81 -13.69 -3.24
CA LEU A 93 35.22 -14.20 -4.55
C LEU A 93 36.73 -14.52 -4.52
N SER A 94 37.10 -15.77 -4.76
CA SER A 94 38.50 -16.21 -4.79
C SER A 94 39.29 -15.51 -5.88
N HIS A 95 40.58 -15.24 -5.64
CA HIS A 95 41.44 -14.56 -6.64
C HIS A 95 41.46 -15.30 -7.97
N ASN A 96 41.35 -16.63 -7.98
CA ASN A 96 41.23 -17.46 -9.17
C ASN A 96 39.90 -18.23 -9.15
N ILE A 97 39.16 -18.13 -10.26
CA ILE A 97 37.83 -18.75 -10.39
C ILE A 97 37.88 -20.28 -10.52
N ASN A 98 39.00 -20.86 -10.96
CA ASN A 98 39.16 -22.31 -11.13
C ASN A 98 39.54 -23.01 -9.82
N GLN A 99 38.71 -22.82 -8.80
CA GLN A 99 38.87 -23.38 -7.47
C GLN A 99 37.52 -23.89 -6.95
N GLU A 100 37.54 -24.99 -6.20
CA GLU A 100 36.34 -25.51 -5.54
C GLU A 100 35.77 -24.48 -4.55
N GLY A 101 34.53 -24.06 -4.77
CA GLY A 101 33.87 -23.05 -3.93
C GLY A 101 34.42 -21.63 -4.12
N ALA A 102 34.89 -21.29 -5.33
CA ALA A 102 35.45 -19.97 -5.65
C ALA A 102 34.51 -18.78 -5.36
N ILE A 103 33.20 -19.02 -5.29
CA ILE A 103 32.20 -18.02 -4.91
C ILE A 103 31.54 -18.47 -3.63
N VAL A 104 31.64 -17.63 -2.60
CA VAL A 104 30.92 -17.82 -1.34
C VAL A 104 29.94 -16.66 -1.17
N MET A 105 28.67 -16.99 -0.96
CA MET A 105 27.64 -16.02 -0.58
C MET A 105 27.07 -16.41 0.78
N GLU A 106 27.22 -15.53 1.76
CA GLU A 106 26.51 -15.61 3.04
C GLU A 106 25.19 -14.83 2.92
N THR A 107 24.08 -15.47 3.22
CA THR A 107 22.75 -14.88 3.15
C THR A 107 22.42 -14.03 4.39
N PRO A 108 21.41 -13.15 4.34
CA PRO A 108 21.02 -12.32 5.48
C PRO A 108 20.64 -13.11 6.75
N ASP A 109 20.16 -14.35 6.60
CA ASP A 109 19.83 -15.29 7.67
C ASP A 109 20.99 -16.24 8.06
N GLY A 110 22.21 -15.94 7.60
CA GLY A 110 23.44 -16.64 8.00
C GLY A 110 23.67 -18.00 7.35
N LYS A 111 22.92 -18.34 6.29
CA LYS A 111 23.15 -19.55 5.49
C LYS A 111 24.21 -19.27 4.42
N VAL A 112 24.84 -20.33 3.89
CA VAL A 112 25.97 -20.19 2.95
C VAL A 112 25.70 -20.95 1.66
N PHE A 113 25.97 -20.28 0.53
CA PHE A 113 26.19 -20.92 -0.75
C PHE A 113 27.69 -20.93 -1.05
N ARG A 114 28.23 -22.09 -1.42
CA ARG A 114 29.55 -22.21 -2.05
C ARG A 114 29.38 -22.79 -3.43
N SER A 115 29.78 -22.03 -4.44
CA SER A 115 29.57 -22.41 -5.84
C SER A 115 30.77 -22.14 -6.73
N THR A 116 30.79 -22.78 -7.89
CA THR A 116 31.77 -22.57 -8.96
C THR A 116 31.15 -22.90 -10.31
N PRO A 117 31.16 -21.98 -11.29
CA PRO A 117 30.84 -22.29 -12.68
C PRO A 117 31.83 -23.31 -13.22
N LEU A 118 31.34 -24.35 -13.91
CA LEU A 118 32.16 -25.46 -14.36
C LEU A 118 32.28 -25.56 -15.86
N ILE A 119 31.17 -25.55 -16.59
CA ILE A 119 31.18 -25.84 -18.03
C ILE A 119 30.14 -25.01 -18.79
N LEU A 120 30.39 -24.86 -20.09
CA LEU A 120 29.43 -24.39 -21.09
C LEU A 120 29.15 -25.56 -22.05
N ALA A 121 27.87 -25.82 -22.34
CA ALA A 121 27.47 -26.92 -23.21
C ALA A 121 26.31 -26.52 -24.13
N PHE A 122 26.23 -27.16 -25.29
CA PHE A 122 24.99 -27.20 -26.08
C PHE A 122 24.24 -28.50 -25.78
N ARG A 123 22.91 -28.42 -25.69
CA ARG A 123 22.03 -29.58 -25.52
C ARG A 123 20.88 -29.55 -26.53
N ASP A 124 20.60 -30.67 -27.17
CA ASP A 124 19.35 -30.89 -27.90
C ASP A 124 18.32 -31.55 -26.98
N THR A 125 17.28 -30.80 -26.59
CA THR A 125 16.26 -31.32 -25.67
C THR A 125 15.36 -32.38 -26.29
N ALA A 126 15.36 -32.52 -27.63
CA ALA A 126 14.58 -33.55 -28.31
C ALA A 126 15.26 -34.93 -28.29
N THR A 127 16.60 -34.96 -28.32
CA THR A 127 17.39 -36.22 -28.35
C THR A 127 18.05 -36.55 -27.02
N GLY A 128 18.24 -35.55 -26.15
CA GLY A 128 19.03 -35.65 -24.92
C GLY A 128 20.55 -35.54 -25.15
N GLU A 129 21.01 -35.42 -26.40
CA GLU A 129 22.43 -35.25 -26.71
C GLU A 129 22.95 -33.90 -26.20
N SER A 130 24.13 -33.91 -25.59
CA SER A 130 24.87 -32.69 -25.20
C SER A 130 26.31 -32.72 -25.71
N VAL A 131 26.89 -31.53 -25.90
CA VAL A 131 28.30 -31.35 -26.24
C VAL A 131 28.87 -30.25 -25.34
N MET A 132 29.89 -30.61 -24.56
CA MET A 132 30.67 -29.64 -23.78
C MET A 132 31.55 -28.83 -24.73
N ILE A 133 31.34 -27.51 -24.76
CA ILE A 133 32.07 -26.60 -25.64
C ILE A 133 33.16 -25.82 -24.90
N ALA A 134 32.99 -25.65 -23.59
CA ALA A 134 33.99 -25.02 -22.74
C ALA A 134 33.99 -25.55 -21.31
N GLN A 135 35.12 -25.40 -20.63
CA GLN A 135 35.28 -25.75 -19.23
C GLN A 135 36.06 -24.66 -18.47
N ILE A 136 35.73 -24.44 -17.19
CA ILE A 136 36.42 -23.48 -16.32
C ILE A 136 37.94 -23.68 -16.32
N GLN A 137 38.68 -22.57 -16.41
CA GLN A 137 40.15 -22.54 -16.37
C GLN A 137 40.67 -21.42 -15.48
N ASP A 138 41.99 -21.44 -15.21
CA ASP A 138 42.63 -20.42 -14.39
C ASP A 138 42.39 -19.03 -14.98
N SER A 139 41.74 -18.19 -14.19
CA SER A 139 41.54 -16.78 -14.51
C SER A 139 41.60 -15.99 -13.22
N VAL A 140 42.47 -14.97 -13.19
CA VAL A 140 42.65 -14.10 -12.02
C VAL A 140 41.63 -12.97 -12.10
N GLY A 141 40.88 -12.77 -11.03
CA GLY A 141 39.88 -11.70 -10.93
C GLY A 141 40.51 -10.31 -11.01
N GLU A 142 39.87 -9.45 -11.78
CA GLU A 142 40.19 -8.04 -11.93
C GLU A 142 39.01 -7.19 -11.45
N GLN A 143 39.28 -6.22 -10.57
CA GLN A 143 38.25 -5.26 -10.16
C GLN A 143 38.12 -4.18 -11.24
N ILE A 144 37.06 -4.27 -12.03
CA ILE A 144 36.78 -3.36 -13.17
C ILE A 144 35.90 -2.17 -12.75
N ALA A 145 35.15 -2.30 -11.64
CA ALA A 145 34.40 -1.25 -10.97
C ALA A 145 34.35 -1.52 -9.46
N ASN A 146 33.87 -0.57 -8.66
CA ASN A 146 33.80 -0.75 -7.21
C ASN A 146 32.95 -1.97 -6.82
N ASP A 147 31.89 -2.23 -7.57
CA ASP A 147 30.88 -3.27 -7.39
C ASP A 147 31.08 -4.49 -8.31
N GLN A 148 32.14 -4.53 -9.13
CA GLN A 148 32.32 -5.56 -10.15
C GLN A 148 33.71 -6.21 -10.13
N ILE A 149 33.72 -7.55 -10.12
CA ILE A 149 34.90 -8.39 -10.38
C ILE A 149 34.71 -9.13 -11.69
N PHE A 150 35.73 -9.09 -12.56
CA PHE A 150 35.73 -9.76 -13.85
C PHE A 150 36.88 -10.76 -13.95
N TYR A 151 36.56 -11.99 -14.35
CA TYR A 151 37.48 -13.06 -14.64
C TYR A 151 37.59 -13.20 -16.17
N PRO A 152 38.63 -12.64 -16.81
CA PRO A 152 38.80 -12.73 -18.25
C PRO A 152 39.11 -14.15 -18.71
N ASN A 153 38.60 -14.55 -19.87
CA ASN A 153 38.92 -15.84 -20.49
C ASN A 153 38.83 -17.01 -19.47
N ALA A 154 37.72 -17.04 -18.73
CA ALA A 154 37.52 -17.99 -17.64
C ALA A 154 37.16 -19.40 -18.15
N MET A 155 36.86 -19.57 -19.44
CA MET A 155 36.36 -20.81 -20.02
C MET A 155 37.32 -21.35 -21.10
N GLU A 156 38.09 -22.40 -20.80
CA GLU A 156 38.90 -23.15 -21.77
C GLU A 156 38.03 -23.62 -22.93
N GLY A 157 38.42 -23.28 -24.17
CA GLY A 157 37.73 -23.73 -25.38
C GLY A 157 37.00 -22.61 -26.13
N VAL A 158 36.59 -21.55 -25.43
CA VAL A 158 35.86 -20.42 -26.02
C VAL A 158 36.24 -19.06 -25.42
N ALA A 159 36.01 -17.97 -26.15
CA ALA A 159 36.24 -16.60 -25.67
C ALA A 159 35.11 -16.17 -24.73
N CYS A 160 35.16 -16.61 -23.48
CA CYS A 160 34.18 -16.23 -22.46
C CYS A 160 34.84 -15.79 -21.15
N GLY A 161 34.29 -14.74 -20.54
CA GLY A 161 34.65 -14.29 -19.19
C GLY A 161 33.46 -14.39 -18.23
N LEU A 162 33.74 -14.29 -16.94
CA LEU A 162 32.71 -14.25 -15.89
C LEU A 162 32.78 -12.92 -15.15
N ARG A 163 31.65 -12.22 -15.05
CA ARG A 163 31.52 -11.00 -14.25
C ARG A 163 30.61 -11.27 -13.07
N TYR A 164 31.02 -10.76 -11.91
CA TYR A 164 30.21 -10.74 -10.70
C TYR A 164 29.95 -9.31 -10.30
N THR A 165 28.68 -8.97 -10.14
CA THR A 165 28.23 -7.66 -9.69
C THR A 165 27.56 -7.81 -8.33
N VAL A 166 27.99 -7.02 -7.34
CA VAL A 166 27.27 -6.90 -6.06
C VAL A 166 26.37 -5.68 -6.12
N ARG A 167 25.13 -5.81 -5.67
CA ARG A 167 24.18 -4.71 -5.52
C ARG A 167 23.72 -4.64 -4.07
N LYS A 168 22.91 -3.63 -3.73
CA LYS A 168 22.32 -3.56 -2.39
C LYS A 168 21.28 -4.66 -2.19
N ASP A 169 20.49 -4.91 -3.23
CA ASP A 169 19.35 -5.80 -3.28
C ASP A 169 19.70 -7.22 -3.72
N GLY A 170 20.94 -7.52 -4.12
CA GLY A 170 21.34 -8.87 -4.52
C GLY A 170 22.69 -8.90 -5.22
N GLY A 171 22.96 -10.01 -5.91
CA GLY A 171 24.15 -10.16 -6.75
C GLY A 171 23.82 -10.77 -8.11
N GLU A 172 24.71 -10.57 -9.07
CA GLU A 172 24.62 -11.15 -10.42
C GLU A 172 25.88 -11.98 -10.71
N GLN A 173 25.66 -13.10 -11.40
CA GLN A 173 26.71 -13.83 -12.10
C GLN A 173 26.38 -13.75 -13.59
N GLU A 174 27.34 -13.23 -14.36
CA GLU A 174 27.16 -12.99 -15.79
C GLU A 174 28.25 -13.69 -16.58
N LEU A 175 27.84 -14.52 -17.54
CA LEU A 175 28.73 -15.07 -18.56
C LEU A 175 28.81 -14.08 -19.72
N LEU A 176 30.00 -13.51 -19.93
CA LEU A 176 30.28 -12.66 -21.08
C LEU A 176 30.82 -13.51 -22.22
N ILE A 177 30.03 -13.68 -23.28
CA ILE A 177 30.40 -14.38 -24.51
C ILE A 177 31.00 -13.37 -25.50
N GLN A 178 32.26 -13.58 -25.89
CA GLN A 178 33.04 -12.69 -26.74
C GLN A 178 33.46 -13.33 -28.07
N GLU A 179 32.87 -14.47 -28.44
CA GLU A 179 32.92 -14.99 -29.81
C GLU A 179 31.56 -15.57 -30.19
N PRO A 180 31.17 -15.57 -31.48
CA PRO A 180 29.93 -16.23 -31.91
C PRO A 180 30.00 -17.74 -31.65
N LEU A 181 29.02 -18.26 -30.93
CA LEU A 181 28.88 -19.69 -30.64
C LEU A 181 27.77 -20.30 -31.48
N ARG A 182 28.11 -21.33 -32.27
CA ARG A 182 27.17 -22.05 -33.14
C ARG A 182 27.14 -23.54 -32.78
N PRO A 183 25.97 -24.18 -32.61
CA PRO A 183 25.89 -25.61 -32.35
C PRO A 183 26.63 -26.46 -33.41
N GLN A 184 26.59 -26.04 -34.67
CA GLN A 184 27.19 -26.76 -35.81
C GLN A 184 28.71 -26.88 -35.70
N ASP A 185 29.37 -25.90 -35.11
CA ASP A 185 30.82 -25.91 -34.92
C ASP A 185 31.28 -27.04 -33.99
N PHE A 186 30.35 -27.58 -33.21
CA PHE A 186 30.58 -28.64 -32.22
C PHE A 186 29.85 -29.94 -32.56
N GLY A 187 29.35 -30.06 -33.80
CA GLY A 187 28.74 -31.30 -34.30
C GLY A 187 27.26 -31.48 -33.91
N LEU A 188 26.57 -30.44 -33.46
CA LEU A 188 25.12 -30.45 -33.23
C LEU A 188 24.38 -29.69 -34.35
N GLU A 189 23.20 -30.18 -34.72
CA GLU A 189 22.36 -29.50 -35.71
C GLU A 189 21.71 -28.24 -35.10
N ASN A 190 21.53 -27.18 -35.88
CA ASN A 190 20.83 -25.97 -35.43
C ASN A 190 19.32 -26.19 -35.46
N LYS A 191 18.73 -26.46 -34.30
CA LYS A 191 17.30 -26.76 -34.14
C LYS A 191 16.66 -25.89 -33.05
N PRO A 192 15.34 -25.64 -33.11
CA PRO A 192 14.61 -24.96 -32.03
C PRO A 192 14.66 -25.69 -30.68
N SER A 193 14.97 -26.99 -30.65
CA SER A 193 15.17 -27.78 -29.43
C SER A 193 16.55 -27.59 -28.77
N VAL A 194 17.50 -26.93 -29.45
CA VAL A 194 18.84 -26.72 -28.91
C VAL A 194 18.86 -25.61 -27.87
N ARG A 195 19.62 -25.82 -26.81
CA ARG A 195 19.86 -24.88 -25.71
C ARG A 195 21.36 -24.69 -25.51
N LEU A 196 21.80 -23.45 -25.25
CA LEU A 196 23.11 -23.19 -24.66
C LEU A 196 22.93 -23.21 -23.14
N GLU A 197 23.80 -23.95 -22.43
CA GLU A 197 23.69 -24.22 -21.00
C GLU A 197 24.98 -23.81 -20.25
N LEU A 198 24.87 -22.95 -19.24
CA LEU A 198 25.92 -22.69 -18.26
C LEU A 198 25.65 -23.52 -16.99
N TRP A 199 26.61 -24.35 -16.60
CA TRP A 199 26.49 -25.23 -15.43
C TRP A 199 27.31 -24.70 -14.27
N THR A 200 26.64 -24.39 -13.16
CA THR A 200 27.24 -23.95 -11.89
C THR A 200 27.04 -25.00 -10.82
N ALA A 201 28.12 -25.51 -10.23
CA ALA A 201 28.07 -26.50 -9.15
C ALA A 201 28.04 -25.82 -7.78
N PHE A 202 27.20 -26.33 -6.89
CA PHE A 202 27.12 -25.96 -5.48
C PHE A 202 27.72 -27.08 -4.62
N TYR A 203 28.75 -26.70 -3.86
CA TYR A 203 29.43 -27.54 -2.87
C TYR A 203 28.81 -27.39 -1.49
N GLU A 204 28.15 -26.25 -1.26
CA GLU A 204 27.34 -25.94 -0.09
C GLU A 204 26.15 -25.14 -0.60
N SER A 205 24.94 -25.52 -0.19
CA SER A 205 23.71 -24.79 -0.51
C SER A 205 22.75 -24.94 0.67
N PRO A 206 22.01 -23.89 1.04
CA PRO A 206 20.83 -24.02 1.88
C PRO A 206 19.84 -25.01 1.28
N ALA A 207 19.00 -25.60 2.14
CA ALA A 207 17.83 -26.33 1.67
C ALA A 207 16.89 -25.37 0.91
N LEU A 208 16.41 -25.83 -0.24
CA LEU A 208 15.41 -25.13 -1.03
C LEU A 208 14.09 -25.12 -0.24
N GLU A 209 13.62 -23.93 0.15
CA GLU A 209 12.36 -23.77 0.91
C GLU A 209 11.16 -23.94 -0.02
N ARG A 210 11.25 -23.42 -1.25
CA ARG A 210 10.20 -23.53 -2.26
C ARG A 210 10.78 -23.47 -3.68
N SER A 211 10.17 -24.20 -4.60
CA SER A 211 10.32 -23.99 -6.04
C SER A 211 8.96 -23.85 -6.71
N VAL A 212 8.89 -23.00 -7.71
CA VAL A 212 7.67 -22.81 -8.52
C VAL A 212 8.05 -22.99 -9.98
N VAL A 213 7.33 -23.86 -10.69
CA VAL A 213 7.51 -24.00 -12.14
C VAL A 213 6.94 -22.76 -12.82
N THR A 214 7.76 -22.13 -13.65
CA THR A 214 7.43 -20.93 -14.43
C THR A 214 7.76 -21.17 -15.90
N GLU A 215 7.48 -20.19 -16.75
CA GLU A 215 7.86 -20.22 -18.17
C GLU A 215 8.73 -19.02 -18.54
N ALA A 216 9.69 -19.27 -19.42
CA ALA A 216 10.65 -18.31 -19.96
C ALA A 216 10.57 -18.33 -21.48
N GLY A 217 9.61 -17.60 -22.03
CA GLY A 217 9.21 -17.75 -23.43
C GLY A 217 8.61 -19.14 -23.65
N GLU A 218 9.26 -19.96 -24.49
CA GLU A 218 8.84 -21.35 -24.77
C GLU A 218 9.58 -22.39 -23.90
N MET A 219 10.37 -21.94 -22.90
CA MET A 219 11.16 -22.82 -22.04
C MET A 219 10.52 -22.99 -20.66
N GLY A 220 10.53 -24.21 -20.11
CA GLY A 220 10.26 -24.43 -18.70
C GLY A 220 11.36 -23.79 -17.84
N ASP A 221 10.94 -23.04 -16.82
CA ASP A 221 11.80 -22.32 -15.89
C ASP A 221 11.39 -22.65 -14.43
N LEU A 222 12.22 -22.29 -13.47
CA LEU A 222 11.95 -22.46 -12.06
C LEU A 222 12.14 -21.13 -11.35
N PHE A 223 11.21 -20.69 -10.50
CA PHE A 223 11.54 -19.73 -9.45
C PHE A 223 12.08 -20.49 -8.24
N LEU A 224 13.27 -20.14 -7.75
CA LEU A 224 13.92 -20.81 -6.62
C LEU A 224 13.90 -19.90 -5.39
N ASP A 225 13.42 -20.43 -4.28
CA ASP A 225 13.36 -19.73 -2.99
C ASP A 225 14.15 -20.51 -1.94
N PHE A 226 15.27 -19.94 -1.51
CA PHE A 226 16.12 -20.48 -0.44
C PHE A 226 15.89 -19.75 0.89
N GLY A 227 14.81 -18.99 0.94
CA GLY A 227 14.48 -18.11 2.00
C GLY A 227 14.84 -16.66 1.70
N SER A 228 15.95 -16.18 2.28
CA SER A 228 16.32 -14.77 2.23
C SER A 228 16.89 -14.37 0.86
N ILE A 229 17.20 -15.36 0.03
CA ILE A 229 17.62 -15.21 -1.36
C ILE A 229 16.63 -15.95 -2.26
N GLN A 230 16.25 -15.26 -3.33
CA GLN A 230 15.43 -15.80 -4.41
C GLN A 230 16.20 -15.69 -5.73
N ILE A 231 16.05 -16.71 -6.58
CA ILE A 231 16.63 -16.72 -7.93
C ILE A 231 15.48 -16.80 -8.92
N GLY A 232 15.24 -15.68 -9.59
CA GLY A 232 14.19 -15.50 -10.59
C GLY A 232 14.67 -15.78 -12.02
N GLN A 233 13.82 -15.48 -12.99
CA GLN A 233 14.17 -15.58 -14.41
C GLN A 233 15.34 -14.65 -14.75
N GLY A 234 16.30 -15.16 -15.53
CA GLY A 234 17.41 -14.37 -16.04
C GLY A 234 17.09 -13.72 -17.38
N LYS A 235 18.00 -12.89 -17.87
CA LYS A 235 17.89 -12.29 -19.21
C LYS A 235 19.22 -12.34 -19.94
N THR A 236 19.15 -12.21 -21.26
CA THR A 236 20.32 -12.10 -22.13
C THR A 236 20.18 -10.90 -23.04
N PHE A 237 21.29 -10.21 -23.29
CA PHE A 237 21.34 -9.04 -24.16
C PHE A 237 22.76 -8.85 -24.70
N ALA A 238 22.88 -8.08 -25.78
CA ALA A 238 24.17 -7.78 -26.39
C ALA A 238 24.71 -6.42 -25.94
N ILE A 239 26.01 -6.36 -25.70
CA ILE A 239 26.74 -5.13 -25.35
C ILE A 239 27.15 -4.42 -26.64
N GLU A 240 27.00 -3.09 -26.68
CA GLU A 240 27.36 -2.22 -27.82
C GLU A 240 26.61 -2.51 -29.14
N THR A 241 25.55 -3.32 -29.13
CA THR A 241 24.74 -3.62 -30.33
C THR A 241 23.24 -3.53 -30.02
N GLN A 242 22.43 -3.24 -31.04
CA GLN A 242 20.97 -3.17 -30.93
C GLN A 242 20.33 -4.53 -31.23
N ALA A 243 20.56 -5.52 -30.37
CA ALA A 243 19.91 -6.83 -30.46
C ALA A 243 18.77 -6.93 -29.43
N PRO A 244 17.68 -7.67 -29.72
CA PRO A 244 16.57 -7.84 -28.79
C PRO A 244 17.00 -8.63 -27.55
N GLU A 245 16.54 -8.21 -26.37
CA GLU A 245 16.71 -8.99 -25.14
C GLU A 245 15.92 -10.31 -25.22
N ALA A 246 16.40 -11.36 -24.56
CA ALA A 246 15.71 -12.64 -24.50
C ALA A 246 15.75 -13.27 -23.10
N PRO A 247 14.77 -14.12 -22.74
CA PRO A 247 14.70 -14.73 -21.43
C PRO A 247 15.71 -15.89 -21.29
N VAL A 248 16.26 -16.04 -20.08
CA VAL A 248 17.12 -17.17 -19.66
C VAL A 248 16.35 -17.99 -18.62
N ALA A 249 16.15 -19.27 -18.93
CA ALA A 249 15.52 -20.23 -18.04
C ALA A 249 16.54 -20.91 -17.12
N LYS A 250 16.10 -21.55 -16.04
CA LYS A 250 16.98 -22.37 -15.21
C LYS A 250 16.40 -23.71 -14.76
N ARG A 251 17.30 -24.66 -14.56
CA ARG A 251 17.07 -25.95 -13.87
C ARG A 251 17.94 -26.00 -12.61
N PHE A 252 17.43 -26.64 -11.57
CA PHE A 252 18.16 -26.83 -10.31
C PHE A 252 17.96 -28.25 -9.77
N GLY A 253 19.04 -28.93 -9.42
CA GLY A 253 18.96 -30.27 -8.85
C GLY A 253 20.28 -31.05 -8.89
N THR A 254 20.22 -32.31 -8.45
CA THR A 254 21.36 -33.24 -8.51
C THR A 254 21.40 -33.97 -9.86
N VAL A 255 22.58 -34.48 -10.21
CA VAL A 255 22.76 -35.44 -11.31
C VAL A 255 22.99 -36.82 -10.69
N PRO A 256 22.41 -37.91 -11.23
CA PRO A 256 22.61 -39.24 -10.65
C PRO A 256 24.10 -39.60 -10.55
N GLY A 257 24.50 -40.16 -9.41
CA GLY A 257 25.90 -40.52 -9.16
C GLY A 257 26.82 -39.36 -8.75
N ASP A 258 26.31 -38.12 -8.69
CA ASP A 258 27.05 -36.96 -8.19
C ASP A 258 26.34 -36.32 -6.98
N PRO A 259 27.02 -36.09 -5.85
CA PRO A 259 26.41 -35.51 -4.66
C PRO A 259 26.17 -34.00 -4.74
N ARG A 260 26.72 -33.31 -5.76
CA ARG A 260 26.60 -31.86 -5.91
C ARG A 260 25.24 -31.44 -6.45
N LEU A 261 24.83 -30.23 -6.08
CA LEU A 261 23.70 -29.54 -6.70
C LEU A 261 24.20 -28.70 -7.88
N PHE A 262 23.42 -28.64 -8.95
CA PHE A 262 23.73 -27.86 -10.14
C PHE A 262 22.62 -26.86 -10.42
N LEU A 263 23.00 -25.59 -10.63
CA LEU A 263 22.18 -24.59 -11.30
C LEU A 263 22.60 -24.57 -12.77
N VAL A 264 21.64 -24.82 -13.65
CA VAL A 264 21.86 -24.84 -15.10
C VAL A 264 21.05 -23.72 -15.72
N GLU A 265 21.72 -22.70 -16.23
CA GLU A 265 21.12 -21.57 -16.91
C GLU A 265 21.07 -21.82 -18.41
N MET A 266 19.94 -21.54 -19.04
CA MET A 266 19.67 -22.02 -20.40
C MET A 266 18.98 -20.97 -21.26
N ILE A 267 19.41 -20.90 -22.52
CA ILE A 267 18.75 -20.09 -23.56
C ILE A 267 18.42 -20.92 -24.79
N ALA A 268 17.21 -20.73 -25.34
CA ALA A 268 16.78 -21.34 -26.58
C ALA A 268 17.58 -20.83 -27.78
N GLN A 269 17.98 -21.75 -28.66
CA GLN A 269 18.74 -21.43 -29.87
C GLN A 269 18.04 -20.38 -30.76
N LYS A 270 16.70 -20.44 -30.86
CA LYS A 270 15.86 -19.43 -31.54
C LYS A 270 16.10 -18.01 -31.03
N ASN A 271 16.35 -17.86 -29.73
CA ASN A 271 16.59 -16.58 -29.07
C ASN A 271 18.08 -16.19 -29.05
N LEU A 272 18.97 -17.18 -29.00
CA LEU A 272 20.42 -16.99 -29.00
C LEU A 272 20.95 -16.56 -30.37
N GLU A 273 20.40 -17.10 -31.46
CA GLU A 273 20.89 -16.90 -32.82
C GLU A 273 20.94 -15.42 -33.26
N PRO A 274 19.90 -14.58 -33.02
CA PRO A 274 19.97 -13.15 -33.30
C PRO A 274 21.09 -12.42 -32.55
N LEU A 275 21.34 -12.81 -31.29
CA LEU A 275 22.40 -12.22 -30.46
C LEU A 275 23.79 -12.60 -30.98
N MET A 276 23.99 -13.86 -31.37
CA MET A 276 25.25 -14.32 -31.95
C MET A 276 25.52 -13.68 -33.32
N ASN A 277 24.48 -13.48 -34.14
CA ASN A 277 24.60 -12.75 -35.42
C ASN A 277 25.05 -11.29 -35.21
N ALA A 278 24.47 -10.60 -34.22
CA ALA A 278 24.84 -9.24 -33.89
C ALA A 278 26.29 -9.15 -33.38
N LEU A 279 26.72 -10.11 -32.56
CA LEU A 279 28.09 -10.20 -32.09
C LEU A 279 29.09 -10.40 -33.23
N GLU A 280 28.79 -11.32 -34.15
CA GLU A 280 29.62 -11.59 -35.33
C GLU A 280 29.81 -10.33 -36.19
N GLN A 281 28.74 -9.57 -36.39
CA GLN A 281 28.80 -8.29 -37.10
C GLN A 281 29.64 -7.23 -36.35
N ALA A 282 29.48 -7.11 -35.03
CA ALA A 282 30.22 -6.15 -34.21
C ALA A 282 31.73 -6.47 -34.10
N GLN A 283 32.11 -7.71 -34.40
CA GLN A 283 33.49 -8.19 -34.41
C GLN A 283 34.11 -8.25 -35.80
N ALA A 284 33.35 -7.98 -36.86
CA ALA A 284 33.85 -7.96 -38.22
C ALA A 284 35.06 -7.03 -38.37
N GLY A 285 36.20 -7.56 -38.80
CA GLY A 285 37.45 -6.82 -38.98
C GLY A 285 38.30 -6.63 -37.71
N LYS A 286 37.87 -7.14 -36.53
CA LYS A 286 38.69 -7.17 -35.32
C LYS A 286 39.49 -8.48 -35.26
N ALA A 287 40.73 -8.43 -34.76
CA ALA A 287 41.52 -9.63 -34.51
C ALA A 287 40.95 -10.38 -33.30
N LEU A 288 40.34 -11.55 -33.53
CA LEU A 288 39.85 -12.43 -32.46
C LEU A 288 41.02 -13.12 -31.74
N GLU A 289 40.86 -13.37 -30.44
CA GLU A 289 41.82 -14.20 -29.70
C GLU A 289 41.88 -15.60 -30.32
N LYS A 290 43.09 -16.13 -30.49
CA LYS A 290 43.27 -17.51 -30.96
C LYS A 290 43.04 -18.47 -29.79
N ILE A 291 41.81 -18.95 -29.66
CA ILE A 291 41.43 -19.92 -28.63
C ILE A 291 41.38 -21.32 -29.22
N LYS A 292 42.00 -22.27 -28.51
CA LYS A 292 41.99 -23.68 -28.89
C LYS A 292 40.67 -24.32 -28.47
N ARG A 293 39.81 -24.66 -29.43
CA ARG A 293 38.52 -25.30 -29.17
C ARG A 293 38.67 -26.69 -28.56
N LEU A 294 37.74 -27.05 -27.67
CA LEU A 294 37.61 -28.42 -27.16
C LEU A 294 37.09 -29.35 -28.27
N ALA A 295 37.46 -30.63 -28.20
CA ALA A 295 36.93 -31.64 -29.12
C ALA A 295 35.45 -31.89 -28.80
N GLY A 296 34.56 -31.62 -29.76
CA GLY A 296 33.10 -31.79 -29.61
C GLY A 296 32.68 -33.25 -29.51
N LYS A 297 32.81 -33.84 -28.32
CA LYS A 297 32.31 -35.20 -28.03
C LYS A 297 30.82 -35.10 -27.67
N LYS A 298 29.98 -35.79 -28.44
CA LYS A 298 28.57 -35.99 -28.10
C LYS A 298 28.43 -36.93 -26.91
N LEU A 299 27.62 -36.51 -25.95
CA LEU A 299 27.33 -37.20 -24.70
C LEU A 299 25.82 -37.41 -24.61
N LYS A 300 25.38 -38.52 -24.02
CA LYS A 300 23.98 -38.96 -24.08
C LYS A 300 23.15 -38.62 -22.84
N SER A 301 23.80 -38.16 -21.77
CA SER A 301 23.13 -37.86 -20.50
C SER A 301 23.88 -36.79 -19.69
N ASP A 302 23.20 -36.23 -18.69
CA ASP A 302 23.80 -35.31 -17.71
C ASP A 302 24.92 -36.00 -16.91
N GLU A 303 24.77 -37.30 -16.65
CA GLU A 303 25.78 -38.13 -15.96
C GLU A 303 27.08 -38.22 -16.77
N GLU A 304 26.98 -38.48 -18.08
CA GLU A 304 28.14 -38.53 -18.98
C GLU A 304 28.81 -37.14 -19.11
N LEU A 305 28.01 -36.06 -19.09
CA LEU A 305 28.49 -34.68 -19.15
C LEU A 305 29.26 -34.27 -17.90
N VAL A 306 28.67 -34.51 -16.72
CA VAL A 306 29.29 -34.23 -15.42
C VAL A 306 30.53 -35.13 -15.20
N ALA A 307 30.53 -36.37 -15.68
CA ALA A 307 31.70 -37.24 -15.58
C ALA A 307 32.86 -36.83 -16.52
N ALA A 308 32.57 -36.14 -17.63
CA ALA A 308 33.56 -35.71 -18.60
C ALA A 308 34.33 -34.44 -18.19
N MET A 309 33.80 -33.65 -17.24
CA MET A 309 34.43 -32.40 -16.82
C MET A 309 35.59 -32.64 -15.84
N LYS A 310 36.69 -31.91 -16.00
CA LYS A 310 37.78 -31.83 -15.01
C LYS A 310 37.28 -31.21 -13.68
N ALA A 311 37.75 -31.71 -12.55
CA ALA A 311 37.47 -31.05 -11.27
C ALA A 311 38.29 -29.74 -11.16
N PRO A 312 37.70 -28.65 -10.62
CA PRO A 312 38.47 -27.46 -10.27
C PRO A 312 39.49 -27.78 -9.17
N ARG A 313 40.46 -26.89 -8.96
CA ARG A 313 41.53 -27.13 -7.97
C ARG A 313 40.94 -27.21 -6.55
N ARG A 314 41.36 -28.22 -5.79
CA ARG A 314 41.14 -28.27 -4.33
C ARG A 314 42.01 -27.20 -3.65
N ASP A 315 41.39 -26.53 -2.68
CA ASP A 315 41.95 -25.41 -1.92
C ASP A 315 43.39 -25.69 -1.43
N ARG A 316 44.36 -24.87 -1.86
CA ARG A 316 45.75 -24.91 -1.38
C ARG A 316 45.92 -23.82 -0.33
N LYS A 317 46.38 -24.17 0.88
CA LYS A 317 46.69 -23.22 1.96
C LYS A 317 47.54 -22.03 1.43
N LYS A 318 46.97 -20.83 1.59
CA LYS A 318 47.57 -19.48 1.44
C LYS A 318 48.20 -19.17 0.07
N GLU A 319 47.35 -18.86 -0.90
CA GLU A 319 47.77 -18.02 -2.03
C GLU A 319 47.78 -16.54 -1.58
N SER A 320 48.96 -15.93 -1.58
CA SER A 320 49.18 -14.50 -1.27
C SER A 320 48.90 -13.59 -2.47
N ALA A 321 48.34 -14.13 -3.56
CA ALA A 321 48.06 -13.37 -4.77
C ALA A 321 46.92 -12.37 -4.53
N MET A 322 47.10 -11.14 -4.99
CA MET A 322 46.08 -10.10 -4.91
C MET A 322 45.49 -9.83 -6.28
N MET A 323 44.16 -9.76 -6.34
CA MET A 323 43.46 -9.15 -7.47
C MET A 323 43.93 -7.71 -7.64
N ARG A 324 43.78 -7.17 -8.85
CA ARG A 324 44.16 -5.79 -9.18
C ARG A 324 42.97 -4.99 -9.66
N ARG A 325 43.02 -3.68 -9.41
CA ARG A 325 42.10 -2.71 -10.04
C ARG A 325 42.57 -2.45 -11.46
N THR A 326 41.63 -2.41 -12.39
CA THR A 326 41.89 -2.19 -13.81
C THR A 326 40.83 -1.25 -14.38
N SER A 327 41.13 -0.61 -15.51
CA SER A 327 40.17 0.19 -16.29
C SER A 327 39.74 -0.56 -17.57
N ARG A 328 39.66 -1.89 -17.50
CA ARG A 328 39.35 -2.74 -18.66
C ARG A 328 37.95 -2.42 -19.21
N SER A 329 37.88 -2.16 -20.52
CA SER A 329 36.61 -2.21 -21.26
C SER A 329 36.29 -3.66 -21.63
N LEU A 330 35.03 -4.07 -21.46
CA LEU A 330 34.57 -5.42 -21.80
C LEU A 330 34.41 -5.64 -23.32
N GLY A 331 34.30 -4.55 -24.09
CA GLY A 331 34.07 -4.59 -25.54
C GLY A 331 32.73 -5.23 -25.93
N SER A 332 32.57 -5.50 -27.22
CA SER A 332 31.35 -6.11 -27.77
C SER A 332 31.25 -7.58 -27.35
N GLY A 333 30.09 -7.98 -26.81
CA GLY A 333 29.85 -9.32 -26.28
C GLY A 333 28.36 -9.56 -26.01
N VAL A 334 27.98 -10.80 -25.73
CA VAL A 334 26.62 -11.17 -25.31
C VAL A 334 26.67 -11.65 -23.87
N ILE A 335 25.79 -11.11 -23.02
CA ILE A 335 25.66 -11.51 -21.62
C ILE A 335 24.58 -12.57 -21.49
N LEU A 336 24.89 -13.65 -20.80
CA LEU A 336 23.91 -14.58 -20.23
C LEU A 336 23.96 -14.41 -18.71
N ASP A 337 22.85 -13.99 -18.11
CA ASP A 337 22.76 -13.52 -16.72
C ASP A 337 21.73 -14.32 -15.91
N TYR A 338 22.04 -14.53 -14.62
CA TYR A 338 21.02 -14.67 -13.59
C TYR A 338 21.24 -13.66 -12.44
N THR A 339 20.12 -13.05 -12.04
CA THR A 339 20.07 -12.17 -10.89
C THR A 339 19.61 -12.95 -9.67
N ALA A 340 20.46 -13.06 -8.65
CA ALA A 340 20.02 -13.41 -7.30
C ALA A 340 19.55 -12.13 -6.61
N VAL A 341 18.31 -12.13 -6.12
CA VAL A 341 17.72 -10.99 -5.42
C VAL A 341 17.43 -11.38 -3.98
N SER A 342 17.88 -10.54 -3.06
CA SER A 342 17.49 -10.56 -1.65
C SER A 342 16.04 -10.09 -1.56
N GLY A 343 15.15 -11.02 -1.25
CA GLY A 343 13.75 -10.71 -0.95
C GLY A 343 13.58 -10.39 0.52
N SER A 344 12.80 -9.34 0.85
CA SER A 344 12.46 -9.09 2.25
C SER A 344 11.57 -10.24 2.76
N LYS A 345 12.05 -10.99 3.76
CA LYS A 345 11.31 -12.10 4.40
C LYS A 345 10.24 -11.64 5.39
N SER A 346 10.30 -10.41 5.87
CA SER A 346 9.27 -9.90 6.77
C SER A 346 8.01 -9.61 5.99
N SER A 347 6.87 -10.06 6.50
CA SER A 347 5.59 -9.49 6.08
C SER A 347 5.67 -7.97 6.23
N PHE A 348 5.21 -7.24 5.22
CA PHE A 348 5.21 -5.79 5.26
C PHE A 348 3.77 -5.29 5.33
N VAL A 349 3.55 -4.28 6.18
CA VAL A 349 2.24 -3.63 6.33
C VAL A 349 2.40 -2.17 5.92
N PHE A 350 1.76 -1.80 4.82
CA PHE A 350 1.55 -0.40 4.46
C PHE A 350 0.39 0.13 5.30
N THR A 351 0.72 0.69 6.46
CA THR A 351 -0.25 1.09 7.49
C THR A 351 -1.15 2.25 7.05
N SER A 352 -2.39 2.26 7.56
CA SER A 352 -3.34 3.36 7.39
C SER A 352 -2.73 4.68 7.88
N GLY A 353 -2.98 5.78 7.16
CA GLY A 353 -2.39 7.10 7.46
C GLY A 353 -0.87 7.20 7.20
N GLY A 354 -0.20 6.14 6.74
CA GLY A 354 1.23 6.14 6.46
C GLY A 354 1.58 6.57 5.03
N THR A 355 2.68 7.32 4.89
CA THR A 355 3.37 7.55 3.61
C THR A 355 4.63 6.70 3.51
N PHE A 356 4.76 5.99 2.40
CA PHE A 356 5.87 5.09 2.08
C PHE A 356 6.56 5.55 0.80
N SER A 357 7.84 5.89 0.87
CA SER A 357 8.62 6.34 -0.29
C SER A 357 9.46 5.19 -0.84
N ILE A 358 9.14 4.73 -2.05
CA ILE A 358 9.90 3.72 -2.77
C ILE A 358 11.05 4.45 -3.48
N THR A 359 12.28 4.27 -2.96
CA THR A 359 13.47 5.01 -3.42
C THR A 359 14.45 4.16 -4.22
N GLY A 360 14.23 2.86 -4.22
CA GLY A 360 14.92 1.87 -5.05
C GLY A 360 14.01 0.66 -5.25
N ASP A 361 14.41 -0.24 -6.14
CA ASP A 361 13.66 -1.47 -6.37
C ASP A 361 13.47 -2.22 -5.05
N THR A 362 12.21 -2.58 -4.79
CA THR A 362 11.78 -3.18 -3.52
C THR A 362 11.05 -4.48 -3.82
N THR A 363 11.50 -5.58 -3.21
CA THR A 363 10.89 -6.90 -3.37
C THR A 363 10.35 -7.41 -2.04
N LEU A 364 9.04 -7.66 -1.98
CA LEU A 364 8.34 -8.24 -0.84
C LEU A 364 8.12 -9.72 -1.07
N SER A 365 8.69 -10.54 -0.17
CA SER A 365 8.69 -12.00 -0.28
C SER A 365 8.34 -12.71 1.04
N GLY A 366 7.85 -11.96 2.03
CA GLY A 366 7.44 -12.51 3.33
C GLY A 366 6.16 -13.33 3.27
N ALA A 367 5.53 -13.57 4.43
CA ALA A 367 4.29 -14.36 4.47
C ALA A 367 3.10 -13.62 3.82
N SER A 368 3.08 -12.28 3.87
CA SER A 368 2.11 -11.46 3.13
C SER A 368 2.59 -10.01 2.96
N ALA A 369 2.01 -9.32 1.98
CA ALA A 369 2.05 -7.86 1.87
C ALA A 369 0.65 -7.32 2.18
N THR A 370 0.50 -6.58 3.28
CA THR A 370 -0.78 -5.97 3.69
C THR A 370 -0.81 -4.51 3.30
N PHE A 371 -1.86 -4.09 2.60
CA PHE A 371 -2.12 -2.70 2.26
C PHE A 371 -3.36 -2.23 2.98
N GLU A 372 -3.18 -1.39 4.00
CA GLU A 372 -4.28 -0.83 4.76
C GLU A 372 -4.93 0.36 4.03
N SER A 373 -6.22 0.58 4.30
CA SER A 373 -7.01 1.70 3.79
C SER A 373 -6.27 3.03 4.01
N GLY A 374 -6.24 3.91 3.01
CA GLY A 374 -5.65 5.24 3.13
C GLY A 374 -4.11 5.30 3.16
N SER A 375 -3.43 4.19 2.91
CA SER A 375 -1.97 4.17 2.75
C SER A 375 -1.54 4.81 1.42
N VAL A 376 -0.41 5.53 1.45
CA VAL A 376 0.13 6.27 0.29
C VAL A 376 1.54 5.80 -0.02
N LEU A 377 1.75 5.31 -1.24
CA LEU A 377 3.03 4.88 -1.77
C LEU A 377 3.51 5.92 -2.80
N LYS A 378 4.69 6.46 -2.60
CA LYS A 378 5.29 7.48 -3.45
C LYS A 378 6.58 6.97 -4.08
N TYR A 379 6.72 7.10 -5.39
CA TYR A 379 7.82 6.49 -6.14
C TYR A 379 8.83 7.55 -6.56
N ALA A 380 10.12 7.26 -6.34
CA ALA A 380 11.20 7.90 -7.08
C ALA A 380 11.13 7.51 -8.57
N SER A 381 11.81 8.27 -9.43
CA SER A 381 11.82 7.96 -10.86
C SER A 381 12.58 6.67 -11.17
N GLY A 382 11.98 5.78 -11.95
CA GLY A 382 12.59 4.57 -12.50
C GLY A 382 12.56 3.32 -11.61
N VAL A 383 11.90 3.37 -10.44
CA VAL A 383 11.90 2.26 -9.46
C VAL A 383 10.62 1.42 -9.53
N LYS A 384 10.65 0.20 -8.99
CA LYS A 384 9.48 -0.69 -8.90
C LYS A 384 9.27 -1.31 -7.52
N LEU A 385 8.02 -1.72 -7.25
CA LEU A 385 7.64 -2.57 -6.12
C LEU A 385 7.20 -3.95 -6.64
N THR A 386 7.98 -4.97 -6.33
CA THR A 386 7.73 -6.38 -6.68
C THR A 386 7.13 -7.11 -5.49
N ILE A 387 6.05 -7.87 -5.73
CA ILE A 387 5.30 -8.62 -4.72
C ILE A 387 5.31 -10.09 -5.12
N ASN A 388 6.07 -10.89 -4.37
CA ASN A 388 6.24 -12.34 -4.54
C ASN A 388 5.48 -13.14 -3.48
N CYS A 389 4.63 -12.50 -2.68
CA CYS A 389 3.87 -13.10 -1.59
C CYS A 389 2.36 -12.79 -1.69
N PRO A 390 1.50 -13.50 -0.95
CA PRO A 390 0.06 -13.19 -0.89
C PRO A 390 -0.21 -11.74 -0.49
N ILE A 391 -1.17 -11.11 -1.17
CA ILE A 391 -1.60 -9.74 -0.89
C ILE A 391 -2.82 -9.77 0.03
N VAL A 392 -2.78 -8.99 1.11
CA VAL A 392 -3.96 -8.66 1.93
C VAL A 392 -4.32 -7.21 1.65
N TRP A 393 -5.32 -7.02 0.78
CA TRP A 393 -5.73 -5.70 0.34
C TRP A 393 -6.93 -5.19 1.15
N LYS A 394 -6.80 -4.01 1.77
CA LYS A 394 -7.86 -3.42 2.62
C LYS A 394 -8.26 -2.01 2.17
N GLY A 395 -8.08 -1.67 0.89
CA GLY A 395 -8.58 -0.42 0.32
C GLY A 395 -10.12 -0.35 0.39
N THR A 396 -10.67 0.80 0.79
CA THR A 396 -12.11 1.01 0.99
C THR A 396 -12.61 2.26 0.27
N ASN A 397 -13.94 2.42 0.19
CA ASN A 397 -14.57 3.69 -0.18
C ASN A 397 -13.99 4.83 0.67
N PHE A 398 -13.73 5.98 0.04
CA PHE A 398 -13.16 7.14 0.72
C PHE A 398 -11.83 6.89 1.46
N GLY A 399 -11.15 5.78 1.19
CA GLY A 399 -9.84 5.44 1.74
C GLY A 399 -9.09 4.47 0.83
N PRO A 400 -8.87 4.84 -0.45
CA PRO A 400 -8.15 3.99 -1.37
C PRO A 400 -6.69 3.79 -0.95
N VAL A 401 -6.04 2.78 -1.52
CA VAL A 401 -4.57 2.70 -1.51
C VAL A 401 -4.06 3.48 -2.72
N ILE A 402 -3.16 4.43 -2.49
CA ILE A 402 -2.69 5.36 -3.53
C ILE A 402 -1.23 5.09 -3.86
N CYS A 403 -0.92 4.90 -5.14
CA CYS A 403 0.44 4.89 -5.68
C CYS A 403 0.64 6.14 -6.55
N THR A 404 1.63 6.98 -6.25
CA THR A 404 1.86 8.23 -6.98
C THR A 404 3.33 8.63 -7.03
N ALA A 405 3.65 9.76 -7.65
CA ALA A 405 5.01 10.30 -7.74
C ALA A 405 5.51 10.82 -6.38
N ALA A 406 6.82 10.78 -6.16
CA ALA A 406 7.45 11.45 -5.01
C ALA A 406 7.18 12.96 -4.95
N ASP A 407 6.93 13.57 -6.11
CA ASP A 407 6.64 15.00 -6.28
C ASP A 407 5.15 15.34 -6.12
N ASP A 408 4.28 14.35 -5.90
CA ASP A 408 2.85 14.59 -5.67
C ASP A 408 2.63 15.12 -4.25
N HIS A 409 2.30 16.41 -4.15
CA HIS A 409 2.01 17.07 -2.86
C HIS A 409 0.51 17.10 -2.55
N SER A 410 -0.34 16.54 -3.42
CA SER A 410 -1.80 16.54 -3.23
C SER A 410 -2.27 15.53 -2.20
N VAL A 411 -1.45 14.54 -1.84
CA VAL A 411 -1.82 13.45 -0.93
C VAL A 411 -0.61 12.89 -0.18
N GLY A 412 -0.80 12.42 1.05
CA GLY A 412 0.29 11.92 1.89
C GLY A 412 1.32 12.99 2.29
N GLU A 413 2.42 12.56 2.90
CA GLU A 413 3.49 13.45 3.35
C GLU A 413 4.23 14.10 2.18
N LYS A 414 4.56 15.37 2.33
CA LYS A 414 5.43 16.09 1.40
C LYS A 414 6.86 15.57 1.55
N LEU A 415 7.40 14.96 0.48
CA LEU A 415 8.74 14.36 0.50
C LEU A 415 9.85 15.30 0.05
N ASN A 416 9.50 16.37 -0.66
CA ASN A 416 10.43 17.31 -1.26
C ASN A 416 9.73 18.65 -1.59
N ASN A 417 10.48 19.63 -2.10
CA ASN A 417 9.95 20.94 -2.50
C ASN A 417 9.59 21.05 -4.01
N ASN A 418 9.67 19.97 -4.77
CA ASN A 418 9.31 19.96 -6.19
C ASN A 418 7.79 19.81 -6.33
N ALA A 419 7.08 20.92 -6.55
CA ALA A 419 5.61 20.95 -6.46
C ALA A 419 4.87 20.59 -7.77
N ALA A 420 5.56 20.19 -8.84
CA ALA A 420 4.96 20.03 -10.16
C ALA A 420 5.06 18.59 -10.69
N VAL A 421 3.98 17.83 -10.59
CA VAL A 421 3.81 16.57 -11.32
C VAL A 421 3.09 16.87 -12.63
N THR A 422 3.82 17.25 -13.69
CA THR A 422 3.15 17.75 -14.91
C THR A 422 3.22 16.87 -16.15
N THR A 423 3.91 15.74 -16.14
CA THR A 423 3.78 14.67 -17.18
C THR A 423 4.62 13.44 -16.87
N ASN A 424 5.68 13.59 -16.05
CA ASN A 424 6.67 12.53 -15.85
C ASN A 424 6.06 11.31 -15.15
N ARG A 425 6.41 10.14 -15.66
CA ARG A 425 6.08 8.86 -15.04
C ARG A 425 7.24 8.46 -14.14
N PHE A 426 6.96 8.30 -12.84
CA PHE A 426 7.96 8.03 -11.82
C PHE A 426 8.16 6.54 -11.65
N ALA A 427 7.13 5.81 -11.23
CA ALA A 427 7.23 4.38 -11.06
C ALA A 427 7.53 3.71 -12.41
N LYS A 428 8.56 2.87 -12.49
CA LYS A 428 8.75 1.96 -13.63
C LYS A 428 7.61 0.94 -13.67
N ILE A 429 7.31 0.33 -12.51
CA ILE A 429 6.11 -0.46 -12.29
C ILE A 429 5.63 -0.15 -10.87
N ALA A 430 4.41 0.38 -10.72
CA ALA A 430 3.90 0.69 -9.39
C ALA A 430 3.62 -0.60 -8.60
N LEU A 431 2.94 -1.58 -9.19
CA LEU A 431 2.71 -2.90 -8.59
C LEU A 431 3.10 -4.02 -9.57
N GLU A 432 4.23 -4.68 -9.33
CA GLU A 432 4.65 -5.90 -10.05
C GLU A 432 4.29 -7.13 -9.21
N ILE A 433 3.19 -7.80 -9.56
CA ILE A 433 2.63 -8.93 -8.81
C ILE A 433 2.96 -10.24 -9.52
N ASN A 434 3.82 -11.04 -8.91
CA ASN A 434 4.13 -12.38 -9.41
C ASN A 434 3.18 -13.39 -8.75
N ALA A 435 1.96 -13.49 -9.27
CA ALA A 435 0.89 -14.29 -8.69
C ALA A 435 1.24 -15.80 -8.61
N SER A 436 1.93 -16.35 -9.60
CA SER A 436 2.47 -17.73 -9.54
C SER A 436 3.40 -17.92 -8.33
N THR A 437 4.30 -16.96 -8.10
CA THR A 437 5.21 -16.96 -6.95
C THR A 437 4.46 -16.71 -5.65
N ALA A 438 3.47 -15.83 -5.62
CA ALA A 438 2.62 -15.61 -4.45
C ALA A 438 1.74 -16.82 -4.10
N ALA A 439 1.51 -17.74 -5.05
CA ALA A 439 0.50 -18.80 -4.97
C ALA A 439 -0.91 -18.27 -4.62
N ALA A 440 -1.20 -17.03 -4.98
CA ALA A 440 -2.43 -16.34 -4.68
C ALA A 440 -2.81 -15.43 -5.84
N ASP A 441 -4.11 -15.26 -6.06
CA ASP A 441 -4.63 -14.35 -7.08
C ASP A 441 -4.59 -12.90 -6.55
N ALA A 442 -4.33 -11.94 -7.44
CA ALA A 442 -4.38 -10.53 -7.09
C ALA A 442 -5.84 -10.06 -7.02
N ILE A 443 -6.32 -9.79 -5.80
CA ILE A 443 -7.65 -9.23 -5.53
C ILE A 443 -7.46 -7.84 -4.93
N LEU A 444 -7.71 -6.81 -5.75
CA LEU A 444 -7.44 -5.41 -5.43
C LEU A 444 -8.73 -4.60 -5.59
N SER A 445 -9.06 -3.77 -4.60
CA SER A 445 -10.25 -2.90 -4.62
C SER A 445 -9.95 -1.51 -4.11
N HIS A 446 -10.48 -0.45 -4.73
CA HIS A 446 -10.21 0.94 -4.31
C HIS A 446 -8.71 1.27 -4.41
N VAL A 447 -8.18 1.15 -5.62
CA VAL A 447 -6.78 1.47 -5.93
C VAL A 447 -6.70 2.70 -6.81
N LYS A 448 -5.78 3.61 -6.50
CA LYS A 448 -5.48 4.77 -7.35
C LYS A 448 -4.00 4.77 -7.70
N ILE A 449 -3.68 4.70 -8.98
CA ILE A 449 -2.29 4.75 -9.48
C ILE A 449 -2.14 5.92 -10.43
N CYS A 450 -1.23 6.83 -10.07
CA CYS A 450 -0.94 8.03 -10.83
C CYS A 450 0.53 8.06 -11.25
N ASN A 451 0.82 8.57 -12.45
CA ASN A 451 2.17 8.89 -12.90
C ASN A 451 3.12 7.68 -12.91
N ALA A 452 2.66 6.53 -13.41
CA ALA A 452 3.46 5.30 -13.50
C ALA A 452 3.68 4.89 -14.98
N GLU A 453 4.85 4.37 -15.32
CA GLU A 453 5.07 3.76 -16.64
C GLU A 453 4.22 2.51 -16.81
N VAL A 454 4.16 1.67 -15.78
CA VAL A 454 3.19 0.58 -15.68
C VAL A 454 2.48 0.70 -14.34
N GLY A 455 1.15 0.78 -14.35
CA GLY A 455 0.34 0.80 -13.14
C GLY A 455 0.42 -0.54 -12.41
N ILE A 456 -0.19 -1.57 -13.00
CA ILE A 456 -0.16 -2.93 -12.45
C ILE A 456 0.38 -3.89 -13.51
N SER A 457 1.33 -4.72 -13.12
CA SER A 457 1.81 -5.86 -13.91
C SER A 457 1.54 -7.14 -13.13
N ILE A 458 0.74 -8.07 -13.68
CA ILE A 458 0.44 -9.35 -13.05
C ILE A 458 0.97 -10.50 -13.90
N ASN A 459 1.69 -11.42 -13.27
CA ASN A 459 2.22 -12.62 -13.92
C ASN A 459 1.63 -13.90 -13.33
N GLY A 460 1.01 -14.68 -14.22
CA GLY A 460 0.54 -16.04 -13.99
C GLY A 460 -0.74 -16.13 -13.16
N ARG A 461 -1.25 -17.35 -13.02
CA ARG A 461 -2.55 -17.67 -12.41
C ARG A 461 -3.74 -17.02 -13.11
N THR A 462 -4.94 -17.36 -12.65
CA THR A 462 -6.21 -16.95 -13.23
C THR A 462 -7.19 -16.67 -12.11
N GLY A 463 -8.13 -15.74 -12.30
CA GLY A 463 -9.07 -15.30 -11.26
C GLY A 463 -8.67 -14.01 -10.56
N HIS A 464 -7.89 -13.14 -11.20
CA HIS A 464 -7.59 -11.81 -10.66
C HIS A 464 -8.81 -10.89 -10.71
N ALA A 465 -8.91 -9.96 -9.76
CA ALA A 465 -9.94 -8.93 -9.74
C ALA A 465 -9.33 -7.57 -9.37
N ILE A 466 -9.64 -6.56 -10.19
CA ILE A 466 -9.26 -5.17 -9.98
C ILE A 466 -10.54 -4.34 -10.01
N ASP A 467 -11.00 -3.93 -8.83
CA ASP A 467 -12.30 -3.29 -8.64
C ASP A 467 -12.15 -1.84 -8.15
N HIS A 468 -13.00 -0.94 -8.64
CA HIS A 468 -13.01 0.46 -8.22
C HIS A 468 -11.62 1.10 -8.35
N ALA A 469 -11.05 1.03 -9.54
CA ALA A 469 -9.65 1.41 -9.79
C ALA A 469 -9.56 2.70 -10.60
N MET A 470 -8.58 3.55 -10.28
CA MET A 470 -8.28 4.76 -11.04
C MET A 470 -6.82 4.74 -11.50
N PHE A 471 -6.60 4.92 -12.79
CA PHE A 471 -5.29 5.05 -13.42
C PHE A 471 -5.21 6.42 -14.10
N VAL A 472 -4.25 7.24 -13.71
CA VAL A 472 -4.10 8.61 -14.24
C VAL A 472 -2.67 8.87 -14.69
N ASN A 473 -2.50 9.36 -15.91
CA ASN A 473 -1.19 9.67 -16.50
C ASN A 473 -0.22 8.46 -16.47
N CYS A 474 -0.69 7.30 -16.93
CA CYS A 474 0.12 6.07 -16.96
C CYS A 474 0.54 5.68 -18.38
N GLY A 475 1.63 4.91 -18.52
CA GLY A 475 1.98 4.28 -19.80
C GLY A 475 1.08 3.11 -20.09
N TYR A 476 1.09 2.15 -19.17
CA TYR A 476 0.22 1.00 -19.16
C TYR A 476 -0.64 1.04 -17.90
N GLY A 477 -1.95 0.80 -18.04
CA GLY A 477 -2.85 0.66 -16.91
C GLY A 477 -2.64 -0.69 -16.21
N VAL A 478 -3.08 -1.77 -16.87
CA VAL A 478 -2.94 -3.16 -16.42
C VAL A 478 -2.26 -3.99 -17.50
N LYS A 479 -1.12 -4.58 -17.14
CA LYS A 479 -0.36 -5.51 -17.97
C LYS A 479 -0.46 -6.92 -17.38
N LEU A 480 -0.81 -7.89 -18.21
CA LEU A 480 -1.01 -9.28 -17.82
C LEU A 480 -0.06 -10.19 -18.59
N SER A 481 0.27 -11.32 -17.97
CA SER A 481 0.94 -12.44 -18.62
C SER A 481 0.40 -13.75 -18.07
N SER A 482 0.06 -14.69 -18.97
CA SER A 482 -0.40 -16.04 -18.61
C SER A 482 -1.63 -16.07 -17.70
N SER A 483 -2.63 -15.21 -17.95
CA SER A 483 -3.89 -15.14 -17.18
C SER A 483 -5.14 -15.31 -18.05
N SER A 484 -5.91 -16.37 -17.81
CA SER A 484 -7.08 -16.73 -18.62
C SER A 484 -8.42 -16.16 -18.12
N ALA A 485 -8.44 -15.45 -16.99
CA ALA A 485 -9.62 -14.78 -16.46
C ALA A 485 -9.22 -13.67 -15.48
N THR A 486 -9.22 -12.42 -15.94
CA THR A 486 -9.06 -11.23 -15.09
C THR A 486 -10.30 -10.35 -15.17
N LEU A 487 -10.82 -9.94 -14.01
CA LEU A 487 -11.91 -8.97 -13.90
C LEU A 487 -11.34 -7.56 -13.69
N VAL A 488 -11.83 -6.59 -14.46
CA VAL A 488 -11.54 -5.16 -14.28
C VAL A 488 -12.87 -4.43 -14.19
N ARG A 489 -13.26 -3.96 -13.00
CA ARG A 489 -14.62 -3.47 -12.76
C ARG A 489 -14.63 -2.07 -12.14
N ASN A 490 -15.50 -1.21 -12.64
CA ASN A 490 -15.56 0.20 -12.23
C ASN A 490 -14.18 0.85 -12.29
N ALA A 491 -13.57 0.88 -13.48
CA ALA A 491 -12.20 1.35 -13.66
C ALA A 491 -12.13 2.62 -14.53
N LEU A 492 -11.34 3.59 -14.09
CA LEU A 492 -11.04 4.81 -14.82
C LEU A 492 -9.61 4.75 -15.37
N PHE A 493 -9.44 5.01 -16.66
CA PHE A 493 -8.16 5.20 -17.32
C PHE A 493 -8.12 6.60 -17.96
N GLY A 494 -7.63 7.59 -17.21
CA GLY A 494 -7.49 8.97 -17.67
C GLY A 494 -6.07 9.25 -18.14
N ASN A 495 -5.89 9.61 -19.41
CA ASN A 495 -4.57 9.84 -20.02
C ASN A 495 -3.61 8.65 -19.81
N VAL A 496 -4.09 7.43 -20.11
CA VAL A 496 -3.30 6.20 -20.07
C VAL A 496 -2.99 5.77 -21.51
N THR A 497 -1.72 5.61 -21.87
CA THR A 497 -1.37 5.31 -23.28
C THR A 497 -1.95 3.98 -23.75
N THR A 498 -1.82 2.93 -22.94
CA THR A 498 -2.37 1.59 -23.19
C THR A 498 -3.11 1.08 -21.95
N ASN A 499 -4.43 1.00 -21.96
CA ASN A 499 -5.17 0.67 -20.73
C ASN A 499 -4.96 -0.79 -20.30
N LEU A 500 -5.17 -1.73 -21.23
CA LEU A 500 -5.06 -3.16 -20.98
C LEU A 500 -4.07 -3.80 -21.95
N SER A 501 -3.16 -4.63 -21.46
CA SER A 501 -2.28 -5.41 -22.33
C SER A 501 -1.97 -6.80 -21.78
N GLY A 502 -1.70 -7.76 -22.67
CA GLY A 502 -1.19 -9.07 -22.24
C GLY A 502 -1.37 -10.20 -23.24
N SER A 503 -0.25 -10.80 -23.67
CA SER A 503 -0.27 -11.95 -24.58
C SER A 503 -0.88 -13.19 -23.92
N GLY A 504 -1.74 -13.92 -24.65
CA GLY A 504 -2.38 -15.13 -24.14
C GLY A 504 -3.43 -14.90 -23.05
N CYS A 505 -3.85 -13.64 -22.84
CA CYS A 505 -4.67 -13.27 -21.69
C CYS A 505 -6.14 -12.96 -22.05
N THR A 506 -7.05 -13.18 -21.10
CA THR A 506 -8.47 -12.83 -21.21
C THR A 506 -8.90 -11.87 -20.11
N VAL A 507 -9.52 -10.76 -20.51
CA VAL A 507 -10.06 -9.75 -19.59
C VAL A 507 -11.56 -9.60 -19.77
N ARG A 508 -12.30 -9.52 -18.66
CA ARG A 508 -13.69 -9.07 -18.62
C ARG A 508 -13.75 -7.75 -17.87
N ALA A 509 -14.13 -6.71 -18.60
CA ALA A 509 -14.20 -5.35 -18.14
C ALA A 509 -15.67 -4.88 -18.03
N GLU A 510 -16.03 -4.29 -16.90
CA GLU A 510 -17.38 -3.79 -16.62
C GLU A 510 -17.27 -2.38 -16.05
N HIS A 511 -18.10 -1.42 -16.49
CA HIS A 511 -18.08 -0.05 -15.97
C HIS A 511 -16.72 0.65 -16.14
N VAL A 512 -16.18 0.63 -17.35
CA VAL A 512 -14.87 1.24 -17.64
C VAL A 512 -15.04 2.56 -18.37
N THR A 513 -14.43 3.62 -17.83
CA THR A 513 -14.19 4.86 -18.57
C THR A 513 -12.73 4.89 -19.02
N SER A 514 -12.51 5.09 -20.32
CA SER A 514 -11.19 5.40 -20.89
C SER A 514 -11.25 6.79 -21.50
N ASP A 515 -10.32 7.68 -21.17
CA ASP A 515 -10.20 9.00 -21.80
C ASP A 515 -8.77 9.28 -22.26
N GLY A 516 -8.60 9.58 -23.56
CA GLY A 516 -7.32 10.00 -24.14
C GLY A 516 -6.30 8.90 -24.36
N ALA A 517 -6.73 7.63 -24.53
CA ALA A 517 -5.83 6.50 -24.74
C ALA A 517 -5.39 6.35 -26.20
N ALA A 518 -4.14 5.92 -26.43
CA ALA A 518 -3.73 5.46 -27.76
C ALA A 518 -4.34 4.08 -28.06
N TYR A 519 -4.32 3.19 -27.07
CA TYR A 519 -4.87 1.84 -27.15
C TYR A 519 -5.73 1.54 -25.93
N PHE A 520 -6.98 1.13 -26.12
CA PHE A 520 -7.72 0.54 -25.01
C PHE A 520 -7.19 -0.85 -24.67
N MET A 521 -6.90 -1.67 -25.69
CA MET A 521 -6.30 -2.99 -25.52
C MET A 521 -5.16 -3.25 -26.50
N SER A 522 -4.12 -3.97 -26.05
CA SER A 522 -3.02 -4.49 -26.88
C SER A 522 -2.73 -5.96 -26.53
N ASP A 523 -2.56 -6.79 -27.56
CA ASP A 523 -2.08 -8.18 -27.45
C ASP A 523 -2.93 -9.16 -26.61
N LEU A 524 -4.13 -8.78 -26.15
CA LEU A 524 -5.05 -9.69 -25.46
C LEU A 524 -5.63 -10.73 -26.42
N THR A 525 -5.78 -11.98 -25.95
CA THR A 525 -6.48 -13.04 -26.68
C THR A 525 -7.98 -12.80 -26.72
N SER A 526 -8.56 -12.32 -25.63
CA SER A 526 -9.99 -12.03 -25.55
C SER A 526 -10.27 -10.88 -24.59
N CYS A 527 -11.21 -10.00 -24.98
CA CYS A 527 -11.67 -8.91 -24.15
C CYS A 527 -13.19 -8.81 -24.24
N PHE A 528 -13.86 -8.85 -23.09
CA PHE A 528 -15.30 -8.67 -22.96
C PHE A 528 -15.55 -7.33 -22.27
N LEU A 529 -16.41 -6.48 -22.84
CA LEU A 529 -16.62 -5.12 -22.32
C LEU A 529 -18.12 -4.83 -22.15
N THR A 530 -18.54 -4.48 -20.94
CA THR A 530 -19.93 -4.16 -20.61
C THR A 530 -20.06 -2.80 -19.91
N ASN A 531 -21.15 -2.06 -20.17
CA ASN A 531 -21.47 -0.77 -19.52
C ASN A 531 -20.31 0.24 -19.53
N SER A 532 -19.62 0.42 -20.66
CA SER A 532 -18.35 1.16 -20.70
C SER A 532 -18.36 2.33 -21.68
N LEU A 533 -17.52 3.33 -21.41
CA LEU A 533 -17.42 4.56 -22.17
C LEU A 533 -15.96 4.80 -22.60
N LEU A 534 -15.70 4.74 -23.91
CA LEU A 534 -14.38 4.93 -24.51
C LEU A 534 -14.33 6.29 -25.20
N VAL A 535 -13.61 7.24 -24.62
CA VAL A 535 -13.54 8.64 -25.04
C VAL A 535 -12.14 8.95 -25.56
N ALA A 536 -12.07 9.59 -26.73
CA ALA A 536 -10.81 9.96 -27.39
C ALA A 536 -9.78 8.82 -27.48
N VAL A 537 -10.26 7.58 -27.64
CA VAL A 537 -9.41 6.41 -27.82
C VAL A 537 -9.04 6.27 -29.29
N THR A 538 -7.75 6.30 -29.61
CA THR A 538 -7.28 6.19 -31.00
C THR A 538 -7.55 4.79 -31.56
N THR A 539 -7.21 3.75 -30.79
CA THR A 539 -7.41 2.34 -31.19
C THR A 539 -8.11 1.56 -30.06
N PRO A 540 -9.44 1.39 -30.11
CA PRO A 540 -10.16 0.60 -29.10
C PRO A 540 -9.81 -0.90 -29.10
N GLY A 541 -9.34 -1.45 -30.22
CA GLY A 541 -9.14 -2.90 -30.38
C GLY A 541 -10.40 -3.65 -30.82
N THR A 542 -10.33 -4.98 -30.90
CA THR A 542 -11.46 -5.84 -31.26
C THR A 542 -11.92 -6.63 -30.03
N PHE A 543 -13.17 -6.41 -29.61
CA PHE A 543 -13.75 -7.12 -28.47
C PHE A 543 -14.32 -8.48 -28.89
N SER A 544 -14.13 -9.49 -28.05
CA SER A 544 -14.77 -10.80 -28.19
C SER A 544 -16.29 -10.68 -28.03
N SER A 545 -16.72 -9.76 -27.17
CA SER A 545 -18.11 -9.31 -27.05
C SER A 545 -18.12 -7.93 -26.41
N SER A 546 -19.03 -7.07 -26.84
CA SER A 546 -19.33 -5.81 -26.16
C SER A 546 -20.84 -5.69 -25.93
N LEU A 547 -21.24 -5.09 -24.81
CA LEU A 547 -22.64 -4.88 -24.44
C LEU A 547 -22.79 -3.50 -23.78
N ASN A 548 -23.62 -2.62 -24.35
CA ASN A 548 -23.79 -1.25 -23.86
C ASN A 548 -22.44 -0.51 -23.72
N VAL A 549 -21.69 -0.45 -24.83
CA VAL A 549 -20.41 0.27 -24.91
C VAL A 549 -20.55 1.44 -25.88
N GLN A 550 -20.12 2.63 -25.47
CA GLN A 550 -20.08 3.82 -26.32
C GLN A 550 -18.64 4.23 -26.61
N THR A 551 -18.36 4.57 -27.86
CA THR A 551 -17.05 5.08 -28.28
C THR A 551 -17.23 6.48 -28.88
N VAL A 552 -16.56 7.47 -28.32
CA VAL A 552 -16.68 8.88 -28.68
C VAL A 552 -15.29 9.43 -29.03
N SER A 553 -15.18 10.20 -30.10
CA SER A 553 -13.88 10.69 -30.60
C SER A 553 -13.29 11.88 -29.83
N SER A 554 -14.06 12.50 -28.93
CA SER A 554 -13.66 13.71 -28.19
C SER A 554 -14.30 13.74 -26.81
N PRO A 555 -13.61 14.26 -25.77
CA PRO A 555 -14.17 14.44 -24.44
C PRO A 555 -15.07 15.68 -24.31
N ALA A 556 -15.15 16.52 -25.35
CA ALA A 556 -15.92 17.76 -25.31
C ALA A 556 -17.41 17.51 -24.98
N GLY A 557 -17.88 18.06 -23.87
CA GLY A 557 -19.28 17.95 -23.42
C GLY A 557 -19.65 16.58 -22.82
N ILE A 558 -18.70 15.65 -22.70
CA ILE A 558 -18.91 14.33 -22.10
C ILE A 558 -18.78 14.42 -20.58
N PHE A 559 -17.69 15.02 -20.13
CA PHE A 559 -17.36 15.12 -18.71
C PHE A 559 -17.45 16.54 -18.18
N ALA A 560 -17.79 16.65 -16.90
CA ALA A 560 -17.72 17.87 -16.10
C ALA A 560 -16.56 17.75 -15.10
N THR A 561 -15.80 18.83 -14.95
CA THR A 561 -14.71 18.92 -13.98
C THR A 561 -15.13 19.75 -12.78
N VAL A 562 -14.96 19.20 -11.57
CA VAL A 562 -15.13 19.91 -10.31
C VAL A 562 -13.95 19.56 -9.41
N GLY A 563 -13.13 20.57 -9.06
CA GLY A 563 -11.91 20.34 -8.30
C GLY A 563 -10.90 19.50 -9.06
N SER A 564 -10.41 18.44 -8.42
CA SER A 564 -9.49 17.46 -9.02
C SER A 564 -10.23 16.28 -9.66
N GLY A 565 -11.57 16.27 -9.68
CA GLY A 565 -12.38 15.26 -10.35
C GLY A 565 -12.78 15.74 -11.74
N ALA A 566 -12.36 15.04 -12.79
CA ALA A 566 -12.51 15.44 -14.18
C ALA A 566 -13.43 14.56 -15.02
N HIS A 567 -13.89 13.41 -14.50
CA HIS A 567 -14.69 12.42 -15.27
C HIS A 567 -16.11 12.22 -14.73
N TYR A 568 -16.70 13.23 -14.09
CA TYR A 568 -18.14 13.21 -13.80
C TYR A 568 -18.91 13.36 -15.12
N LEU A 569 -20.04 12.67 -15.31
CA LEU A 569 -20.85 12.83 -16.51
C LEU A 569 -21.50 14.22 -16.56
N ALA A 570 -21.29 14.96 -17.64
CA ALA A 570 -21.81 16.34 -17.76
C ALA A 570 -23.31 16.40 -18.05
N THR A 571 -23.86 15.36 -18.69
CA THR A 571 -25.26 15.31 -19.13
C THR A 571 -25.81 13.88 -19.00
N ASP A 572 -27.12 13.73 -19.14
CA ASP A 572 -27.80 12.43 -19.05
C ASP A 572 -27.59 11.53 -20.28
N THR A 573 -26.83 11.99 -21.28
CA THR A 573 -26.57 11.26 -22.54
C THR A 573 -26.05 9.84 -22.30
N TYR A 574 -25.22 9.64 -21.27
CA TYR A 574 -24.61 8.35 -20.94
C TYR A 574 -25.13 7.77 -19.62
N ARG A 575 -26.16 8.40 -19.04
CA ARG A 575 -26.81 7.92 -17.83
C ARG A 575 -27.97 7.00 -18.18
N ASN A 576 -28.26 6.01 -17.33
CA ASN A 576 -29.33 5.06 -17.55
C ASN A 576 -29.26 4.31 -18.91
N GLN A 577 -28.08 4.15 -19.49
CA GLN A 577 -27.88 3.49 -20.78
C GLN A 577 -27.27 2.08 -20.67
N GLY A 578 -26.93 1.63 -19.46
CA GLY A 578 -26.29 0.35 -19.17
C GLY A 578 -27.28 -0.82 -19.04
N THR A 579 -26.78 -1.96 -18.59
CA THR A 579 -27.54 -3.18 -18.33
C THR A 579 -27.16 -3.79 -16.98
N VAL A 580 -28.04 -4.61 -16.42
CA VAL A 580 -27.79 -5.36 -15.17
C VAL A 580 -26.86 -6.57 -15.37
N ALA A 581 -26.42 -6.85 -16.61
CA ALA A 581 -25.55 -7.98 -16.95
C ALA A 581 -24.08 -7.76 -16.53
N THR A 582 -23.87 -7.31 -15.29
CA THR A 582 -22.56 -7.12 -14.65
C THR A 582 -22.54 -7.81 -13.29
N SER A 583 -21.33 -8.07 -12.79
CA SER A 583 -21.11 -8.77 -11.52
C SER A 583 -21.11 -7.84 -10.29
N ILE A 584 -21.24 -6.53 -10.48
CA ILE A 584 -20.95 -5.52 -9.44
C ILE A 584 -22.09 -4.50 -9.22
N ASN A 585 -23.30 -4.76 -9.74
CA ASN A 585 -24.45 -3.83 -9.66
C ASN A 585 -24.72 -3.33 -8.23
N ALA A 586 -24.64 -4.19 -7.21
CA ALA A 586 -24.89 -3.81 -5.82
C ALA A 586 -23.88 -2.80 -5.26
N ALA A 587 -22.64 -2.79 -5.78
CA ALA A 587 -21.65 -1.79 -5.41
C ALA A 587 -21.81 -0.51 -6.25
N ILE A 588 -22.16 -0.63 -7.55
CA ILE A 588 -22.46 0.52 -8.42
C ILE A 588 -23.62 1.35 -7.87
N ALA A 589 -24.64 0.69 -7.30
CA ALA A 589 -25.78 1.36 -6.67
C ALA A 589 -25.43 2.26 -5.47
N LYS A 590 -24.19 2.21 -4.98
CA LYS A 590 -23.66 3.08 -3.92
C LYS A 590 -22.72 4.17 -4.44
N LYS A 591 -22.46 4.21 -5.74
CA LYS A 591 -21.51 5.11 -6.41
C LYS A 591 -22.28 6.14 -7.26
N THR A 592 -21.58 7.13 -7.82
CA THR A 592 -22.19 8.21 -8.59
C THR A 592 -21.39 8.58 -9.84
N THR A 593 -22.10 9.07 -10.86
CA THR A 593 -21.53 9.77 -12.01
C THR A 593 -21.75 11.29 -11.94
N TYR A 594 -22.39 11.79 -10.88
CA TYR A 594 -22.69 13.20 -10.69
C TYR A 594 -21.57 13.92 -9.93
N ALA A 595 -21.28 15.15 -10.33
CA ALA A 595 -20.30 16.00 -9.65
C ALA A 595 -20.84 16.54 -8.31
N PRO A 596 -19.97 16.77 -7.31
CA PRO A 596 -20.35 17.42 -6.06
C PRO A 596 -20.78 18.87 -6.27
N LEU A 597 -21.63 19.38 -5.39
CA LEU A 597 -21.92 20.81 -5.28
C LEU A 597 -20.82 21.51 -4.47
N VAL A 598 -20.20 22.54 -5.05
CA VAL A 598 -19.23 23.38 -4.33
C VAL A 598 -19.97 24.46 -3.54
N LEU A 599 -19.88 24.43 -2.21
CA LEU A 599 -20.47 25.44 -1.33
C LEU A 599 -19.45 26.56 -1.06
N THR A 600 -19.90 27.81 -1.15
CA THR A 600 -19.06 29.02 -0.99
C THR A 600 -19.61 30.01 0.03
N THR A 601 -20.80 29.76 0.57
CA THR A 601 -21.47 30.66 1.52
C THR A 601 -21.37 30.13 2.95
N PRO A 602 -21.09 30.99 3.95
CA PRO A 602 -21.09 30.60 5.35
C PRO A 602 -22.44 30.07 5.86
N PHE A 603 -22.38 29.18 6.85
CA PHE A 603 -23.55 28.59 7.51
C PHE A 603 -24.02 29.48 8.67
N THR A 604 -24.88 30.46 8.33
CA THR A 604 -25.38 31.47 9.29
C THR A 604 -26.78 31.16 9.85
N GLN A 605 -27.43 30.12 9.33
CA GLN A 605 -28.72 29.62 9.78
C GLN A 605 -28.66 28.10 9.91
N ASP A 606 -29.57 27.53 10.69
CA ASP A 606 -29.66 26.09 10.87
C ASP A 606 -29.86 25.41 9.52
N THR A 607 -28.93 24.54 9.15
CA THR A 607 -28.82 23.92 7.83
C THR A 607 -28.75 22.42 7.98
N VAL A 608 -29.53 21.70 7.18
CA VAL A 608 -29.48 20.23 7.08
C VAL A 608 -28.99 19.87 5.68
N LEU A 609 -27.90 19.11 5.59
CA LEU A 609 -27.36 18.57 4.36
C LEU A 609 -27.59 17.06 4.31
N GLN A 610 -28.12 16.62 3.17
CA GLN A 610 -28.44 15.24 2.84
C GLN A 610 -27.74 14.86 1.53
N PRO A 611 -27.65 13.57 1.17
CA PRO A 611 -27.15 13.14 -0.13
C PRO A 611 -27.73 13.97 -1.28
N LEU A 612 -26.85 14.51 -2.13
CA LEU A 612 -27.18 15.36 -3.27
C LEU A 612 -26.72 14.75 -4.59
N ALA A 613 -25.49 14.24 -4.66
CA ALA A 613 -24.98 13.60 -5.86
C ALA A 613 -25.75 12.27 -6.06
N GLN A 614 -26.53 12.16 -7.13
CA GLN A 614 -27.41 11.00 -7.31
C GLN A 614 -26.58 9.71 -7.39
N ARG A 615 -26.90 8.74 -6.53
CA ARG A 615 -26.34 7.38 -6.60
C ARG A 615 -27.04 6.62 -7.72
N ASP A 616 -26.32 5.75 -8.42
CA ASP A 616 -26.82 4.98 -9.58
C ASP A 616 -27.69 3.79 -9.14
N THR A 617 -28.85 4.10 -8.56
CA THR A 617 -29.82 3.13 -8.04
C THR A 617 -30.86 2.71 -9.09
N ASP A 618 -30.84 3.35 -10.24
CA ASP A 618 -31.68 3.12 -11.41
C ASP A 618 -30.97 2.21 -12.42
N GLN A 619 -31.24 2.38 -13.70
CA GLN A 619 -30.53 1.62 -14.71
C GLN A 619 -29.09 2.11 -14.75
N ALA A 620 -28.13 1.20 -14.72
CA ALA A 620 -26.72 1.54 -14.70
C ALA A 620 -26.33 2.64 -15.71
N ASP A 621 -25.56 3.63 -15.27
CA ASP A 621 -24.86 4.55 -16.14
C ASP A 621 -23.69 3.85 -16.86
N LEU A 622 -23.24 4.40 -17.98
CA LEU A 622 -22.06 3.91 -18.67
C LEU A 622 -20.78 4.50 -18.08
N GLY A 623 -19.75 3.66 -18.01
CA GLY A 623 -18.42 4.06 -17.58
C GLY A 623 -18.22 3.96 -16.08
N PHE A 624 -17.30 4.78 -15.59
CA PHE A 624 -16.80 4.81 -14.22
C PHE A 624 -17.69 5.62 -13.27
N HIS A 625 -17.85 5.09 -12.06
CA HIS A 625 -18.56 5.73 -10.95
C HIS A 625 -17.63 6.01 -9.78
N TYR A 626 -17.72 7.23 -9.26
CA TYR A 626 -17.01 7.67 -8.07
C TYR A 626 -17.70 7.21 -6.79
N ASP A 627 -16.94 7.11 -5.70
CA ASP A 627 -17.54 7.33 -4.38
C ASP A 627 -18.21 8.71 -4.35
N PRO A 628 -19.45 8.84 -3.85
CA PRO A 628 -20.17 10.11 -3.92
C PRO A 628 -19.53 11.14 -3.00
N LEU A 629 -19.08 12.25 -3.56
CA LEU A 629 -18.98 13.51 -2.81
C LEU A 629 -20.26 14.29 -3.13
N ASP A 630 -21.05 14.61 -2.12
CA ASP A 630 -22.27 15.40 -2.25
C ASP A 630 -21.95 16.88 -2.31
N PHE A 631 -21.04 17.28 -1.42
CA PHE A 631 -20.64 18.66 -1.23
C PHE A 631 -19.14 18.75 -1.13
N CYS A 632 -18.59 19.83 -1.66
CA CYS A 632 -17.21 20.23 -1.42
C CYS A 632 -17.15 21.67 -0.94
N TRP A 633 -16.27 21.96 0.02
CA TRP A 633 -16.01 23.34 0.44
C TRP A 633 -14.63 23.52 1.08
N ASN A 634 -14.27 24.79 1.23
CA ASN A 634 -13.08 25.26 1.91
C ASN A 634 -13.44 26.53 2.68
N ASN A 635 -12.95 26.63 3.90
CA ASN A 635 -12.94 27.79 4.77
C ASN A 635 -14.32 28.42 4.97
N LEU A 636 -15.33 27.59 5.26
CA LEU A 636 -16.69 28.08 5.54
C LEU A 636 -16.89 28.30 7.04
N ALA A 637 -17.22 29.54 7.40
CA ALA A 637 -17.59 29.88 8.76
C ALA A 637 -18.95 29.27 9.14
N LEU A 638 -19.04 28.74 10.36
CA LEU A 638 -20.24 28.19 10.97
C LEU A 638 -20.62 29.04 12.18
N SER A 639 -21.82 29.63 12.13
CA SER A 639 -22.36 30.43 13.24
C SER A 639 -23.76 29.99 13.69
N ALA A 640 -24.21 28.83 13.23
CA ALA A 640 -25.49 28.19 13.55
C ALA A 640 -25.31 26.66 13.61
N ALA A 641 -26.40 25.88 13.59
CA ALA A 641 -26.30 24.42 13.48
C ALA A 641 -26.14 23.97 12.02
N LEU A 642 -25.16 23.12 11.75
CA LEU A 642 -25.01 22.38 10.50
C LEU A 642 -25.17 20.89 10.81
N THR A 643 -26.19 20.26 10.22
CA THR A 643 -26.47 18.84 10.39
C THR A 643 -26.23 18.08 9.08
N LEU A 644 -25.29 17.14 9.09
CA LEU A 644 -25.11 16.15 8.03
C LEU A 644 -25.93 14.91 8.39
N THR A 645 -26.69 14.36 7.46
CA THR A 645 -27.50 13.16 7.72
C THR A 645 -27.71 12.28 6.49
N ASN A 646 -28.27 11.09 6.71
CA ASN A 646 -28.66 10.13 5.67
C ASN A 646 -27.54 9.65 4.73
N GLY A 647 -26.29 9.63 5.20
CA GLY A 647 -25.14 9.20 4.40
C GLY A 647 -24.54 10.31 3.53
N ALA A 648 -24.71 11.57 3.95
CA ALA A 648 -24.12 12.72 3.28
C ALA A 648 -22.58 12.62 3.30
N SER A 649 -21.96 12.93 2.16
CA SER A 649 -20.52 12.81 1.96
C SER A 649 -19.90 14.16 1.58
N VAL A 650 -18.90 14.59 2.35
CA VAL A 650 -18.30 15.92 2.27
C VAL A 650 -16.81 15.80 1.95
N GLY A 651 -16.38 16.47 0.88
CA GLY A 651 -14.98 16.60 0.50
C GLY A 651 -14.43 17.99 0.84
N ILE A 652 -13.50 18.06 1.78
CA ILE A 652 -12.82 19.32 2.11
C ILE A 652 -11.60 19.50 1.20
N TYR A 653 -11.47 20.69 0.60
CA TYR A 653 -10.28 21.13 -0.13
C TYR A 653 -9.67 22.35 0.55
N GLY A 654 -8.48 22.80 0.10
CA GLY A 654 -7.79 23.92 0.73
C GLY A 654 -7.23 23.63 2.13
N SER A 655 -6.90 24.67 2.91
CA SER A 655 -6.27 24.57 4.24
C SER A 655 -7.29 24.36 5.37
N LEU A 656 -8.48 24.97 5.31
CA LEU A 656 -9.45 24.87 6.41
C LEU A 656 -10.78 24.35 5.87
N GLY A 657 -11.44 23.43 6.56
CA GLY A 657 -12.78 23.00 6.18
C GLY A 657 -13.87 23.91 6.76
N THR A 658 -14.45 23.47 7.87
CA THR A 658 -15.49 24.23 8.58
C THR A 658 -14.89 24.95 9.79
N VAL A 659 -15.09 26.27 9.86
CA VAL A 659 -14.57 27.12 10.94
C VAL A 659 -15.70 27.45 11.92
N LEU A 660 -15.65 26.91 13.13
CA LEU A 660 -16.66 27.14 14.16
C LEU A 660 -16.42 28.51 14.82
N SER A 661 -17.21 29.52 14.42
CA SER A 661 -16.89 30.93 14.66
C SER A 661 -17.90 31.67 15.56
N SER A 662 -18.71 30.96 16.34
CA SER A 662 -19.64 31.57 17.30
C SER A 662 -20.03 30.63 18.44
N SER A 663 -20.68 31.16 19.49
CA SER A 663 -21.27 30.36 20.58
C SER A 663 -22.49 29.52 20.16
N SER A 664 -23.05 29.76 18.97
CA SER A 664 -24.17 28.99 18.42
C SER A 664 -23.72 27.95 17.39
N ALA A 665 -22.41 27.85 17.13
CA ALA A 665 -21.87 26.94 16.13
C ALA A 665 -21.97 25.48 16.60
N LYS A 666 -22.73 24.67 15.84
CA LYS A 666 -22.88 23.23 16.10
C LYS A 666 -22.67 22.45 14.81
N PHE A 667 -21.59 21.68 14.72
CA PHE A 667 -21.38 20.73 13.65
C PHE A 667 -21.88 19.36 14.10
N ILE A 668 -22.99 18.90 13.52
CA ILE A 668 -23.64 17.65 13.85
C ILE A 668 -23.56 16.75 12.62
N SER A 669 -23.06 15.53 12.77
CA SER A 669 -23.08 14.52 11.72
C SER A 669 -23.67 13.24 12.28
N GLN A 670 -24.82 12.85 11.74
CA GLN A 670 -25.55 11.65 12.17
C GLN A 670 -25.97 10.83 10.95
N GLY A 671 -25.22 9.76 10.68
CA GLY A 671 -25.57 8.74 9.68
C GLY A 671 -26.43 7.62 10.28
N THR A 672 -26.35 6.45 9.67
CA THR A 672 -26.98 5.21 10.14
C THR A 672 -25.94 4.08 10.17
N PRO A 673 -26.17 2.98 10.93
CA PRO A 673 -25.20 1.87 11.02
C PRO A 673 -24.77 1.28 9.66
N GLY A 674 -25.69 1.20 8.70
CA GLY A 674 -25.43 0.68 7.35
C GLY A 674 -25.06 1.73 6.30
N ASN A 675 -25.14 3.02 6.64
CA ASN A 675 -24.85 4.13 5.74
C ASN A 675 -24.31 5.33 6.54
N LEU A 676 -22.99 5.37 6.69
CA LEU A 676 -22.28 6.41 7.45
C LEU A 676 -22.30 7.73 6.67
N ASN A 677 -22.27 8.85 7.39
CA ASN A 677 -21.85 10.11 6.76
C ASN A 677 -20.32 10.09 6.57
N HIS A 678 -19.82 10.79 5.56
CA HIS A 678 -18.37 10.84 5.29
C HIS A 678 -17.85 12.27 5.36
N LEU A 679 -16.77 12.47 6.12
CA LEU A 679 -16.03 13.73 6.18
C LEU A 679 -14.56 13.44 5.82
N VAL A 680 -14.18 13.77 4.59
CA VAL A 680 -12.88 13.41 4.04
C VAL A 680 -12.26 14.55 3.26
N ARG A 681 -11.01 14.37 2.84
CA ARG A 681 -10.37 15.22 1.84
C ARG A 681 -10.80 14.81 0.44
N TYR A 682 -10.90 15.78 -0.47
CA TYR A 682 -11.31 15.52 -1.87
C TYR A 682 -10.44 14.46 -2.57
N ASN A 683 -9.15 14.38 -2.22
CA ASN A 683 -8.17 13.47 -2.80
C ASN A 683 -8.40 11.99 -2.43
N ALA A 684 -9.29 11.68 -1.48
CA ALA A 684 -9.74 10.33 -1.17
C ALA A 684 -10.69 9.76 -2.25
N VAL A 685 -11.25 10.63 -3.10
CA VAL A 685 -12.23 10.26 -4.14
C VAL A 685 -11.78 10.71 -5.52
N GLN A 686 -11.28 11.94 -5.65
CA GLN A 686 -10.99 12.53 -6.95
C GLN A 686 -9.66 12.01 -7.52
N GLU A 687 -9.63 11.76 -8.83
CA GLU A 687 -8.58 10.99 -9.50
C GLU A 687 -7.31 11.78 -9.78
N ASN A 688 -7.36 13.10 -9.97
CA ASN A 688 -6.15 13.81 -10.38
C ASN A 688 -5.19 14.01 -9.18
N PRO A 689 -3.88 13.78 -9.37
CA PRO A 689 -2.83 14.05 -8.36
C PRO A 689 -2.50 15.55 -8.34
N ALA A 690 -3.51 16.38 -8.09
CA ALA A 690 -3.41 17.83 -8.17
C ALA A 690 -4.03 18.48 -6.94
N LEU A 691 -3.38 19.54 -6.45
CA LEU A 691 -3.86 20.35 -5.34
C LEU A 691 -5.10 21.15 -5.74
N TRP A 692 -6.20 20.95 -5.02
CA TRP A 692 -7.38 21.81 -5.08
C TRP A 692 -7.30 22.88 -3.98
N GLY A 693 -6.84 24.08 -4.37
CA GLY A 693 -6.55 25.19 -3.45
C GLY A 693 -5.18 25.07 -2.78
N THR A 694 -4.89 25.98 -1.86
CA THR A 694 -3.66 25.95 -1.03
C THR A 694 -3.88 25.01 0.15
N ALA A 695 -2.89 24.19 0.51
CA ALA A 695 -3.00 23.28 1.66
C ALA A 695 -1.72 23.35 2.51
N THR A 696 -1.74 24.22 3.52
CA THR A 696 -0.68 24.27 4.55
C THR A 696 -1.28 23.83 5.88
N ALA A 697 -0.76 22.74 6.44
CA ALA A 697 -1.28 22.13 7.67
C ALA A 697 -2.84 22.00 7.69
N PRO A 698 -3.44 21.39 6.65
CA PRO A 698 -4.88 21.38 6.47
C PRO A 698 -5.67 20.84 7.67
N SER A 699 -6.89 21.32 7.89
CA SER A 699 -7.83 20.77 8.87
C SER A 699 -9.25 20.60 8.31
N LEU A 700 -9.95 19.53 8.70
CA LEU A 700 -11.36 19.34 8.32
C LEU A 700 -12.28 20.28 9.11
N LEU A 701 -11.96 20.51 10.38
CA LEU A 701 -12.65 21.40 11.29
C LEU A 701 -11.65 22.32 11.99
N SER A 702 -12.06 23.55 12.32
CA SER A 702 -11.25 24.49 13.09
C SER A 702 -12.08 25.14 14.21
N MET A 703 -11.50 25.16 15.41
CA MET A 703 -12.10 25.71 16.63
C MET A 703 -11.13 26.72 17.28
N GLY A 704 -10.79 27.77 16.54
CA GLY A 704 -9.81 28.79 16.93
C GLY A 704 -10.33 29.88 17.90
N GLY A 705 -11.64 30.07 18.01
CA GLY A 705 -12.25 31.10 18.87
C GLY A 705 -12.74 30.58 20.23
N SER A 706 -12.71 31.44 21.26
CA SER A 706 -13.28 31.13 22.58
C SER A 706 -14.69 31.70 22.70
N TYR A 707 -15.67 30.83 22.96
CA TYR A 707 -17.08 31.21 23.04
C TYR A 707 -17.77 30.57 24.25
N SER A 708 -18.84 31.22 24.71
CA SER A 708 -19.72 30.72 25.77
C SER A 708 -21.19 30.94 25.37
N PRO A 709 -22.02 29.88 25.24
CA PRO A 709 -21.67 28.45 25.30
C PRO A 709 -20.57 28.03 24.29
N ALA A 710 -19.96 26.87 24.55
CA ALA A 710 -18.91 26.33 23.70
C ALA A 710 -19.48 25.90 22.33
N PRO A 711 -18.73 26.09 21.23
CA PRO A 711 -19.06 25.43 19.97
C PRO A 711 -18.97 23.90 20.11
N GLU A 712 -19.83 23.19 19.36
CA GLU A 712 -20.01 21.74 19.48
C GLU A 712 -19.70 21.02 18.17
N VAL A 713 -18.99 19.88 18.27
CA VAL A 713 -18.85 18.88 17.21
C VAL A 713 -19.43 17.57 17.74
N ARG A 714 -20.47 17.04 17.09
CA ARG A 714 -21.13 15.78 17.49
C ARG A 714 -21.20 14.83 16.30
N LEU A 715 -20.54 13.69 16.41
CA LEU A 715 -20.48 12.67 15.36
C LEU A 715 -21.14 11.39 15.85
N ARG A 716 -22.09 10.86 15.08
CA ARG A 716 -22.64 9.50 15.24
C ARG A 716 -22.74 8.83 13.87
N PHE A 717 -22.28 7.59 13.76
CA PHE A 717 -22.23 6.90 12.45
C PHE A 717 -21.57 7.75 11.37
N THR A 718 -20.41 8.31 11.68
CA THR A 718 -19.63 9.14 10.76
C THR A 718 -18.27 8.51 10.51
N ASP A 719 -17.84 8.48 9.25
CA ASP A 719 -16.50 8.10 8.84
C ASP A 719 -15.69 9.35 8.53
N VAL A 720 -14.58 9.51 9.25
CA VAL A 720 -13.63 10.61 9.09
C VAL A 720 -12.31 10.03 8.60
N GLY A 721 -11.85 10.49 7.44
CA GLY A 721 -10.67 9.91 6.76
C GLY A 721 -9.67 10.97 6.29
N LEU A 722 -8.39 10.76 6.65
CA LEU A 722 -7.24 11.49 6.13
C LEU A 722 -6.27 10.52 5.43
N MET A 723 -5.51 11.02 4.46
CA MET A 723 -4.76 10.18 3.51
C MET A 723 -3.26 10.34 3.67
N GLY A 724 -2.59 9.35 4.26
CA GLY A 724 -1.12 9.25 4.30
C GLY A 724 -0.38 10.33 5.11
N THR A 725 -1.08 11.17 5.87
CA THR A 725 -0.57 12.37 6.58
C THR A 725 -0.46 12.16 8.10
N GLY A 726 -0.14 10.94 8.56
CA GLY A 726 -0.08 10.57 9.97
C GLY A 726 1.01 11.28 10.82
N SER A 727 1.76 12.21 10.25
CA SER A 727 2.81 12.98 10.95
C SER A 727 2.26 14.21 11.67
N ALA A 728 2.99 14.67 12.70
CA ALA A 728 2.55 15.80 13.50
C ALA A 728 2.46 17.10 12.67
N GLY A 729 1.26 17.63 12.52
CA GLY A 729 1.03 18.93 11.88
C GLY A 729 0.91 18.91 10.36
N ALA A 730 0.95 17.73 9.73
CA ALA A 730 0.76 17.59 8.28
C ALA A 730 -0.71 17.81 7.88
N GLU A 731 -1.67 17.28 8.63
CA GLU A 731 -3.10 17.45 8.42
C GLU A 731 -3.87 17.10 9.70
N PHE A 732 -4.99 17.76 9.99
CA PHE A 732 -5.76 17.62 11.24
C PHE A 732 -7.21 17.20 10.98
N PHE A 733 -7.77 16.37 11.85
CA PHE A 733 -9.23 16.23 11.91
C PHE A 733 -9.86 17.54 12.41
N CYS A 734 -9.39 18.03 13.56
CA CYS A 734 -9.82 19.29 14.12
C CYS A 734 -8.63 20.05 14.68
N ASP A 735 -8.48 21.31 14.27
CA ASP A 735 -7.50 22.23 14.85
C ASP A 735 -8.10 22.95 16.07
N PHE A 736 -7.37 22.95 17.19
CA PHE A 736 -7.80 23.51 18.47
C PHE A 736 -6.84 24.57 18.97
N ALA A 737 -7.37 25.70 19.45
CA ALA A 737 -6.56 26.62 20.22
C ALA A 737 -6.40 26.14 21.67
N PRO A 738 -5.18 26.21 22.26
CA PRO A 738 -4.88 25.62 23.58
C PRO A 738 -5.62 26.19 24.80
N VAL A 739 -6.36 27.30 24.65
CA VAL A 739 -6.99 28.05 25.75
C VAL A 739 -8.50 28.21 25.59
N ASN A 740 -9.11 27.53 24.62
CA ASN A 740 -10.52 27.71 24.28
C ASN A 740 -11.41 26.63 24.90
N ASN A 741 -12.70 26.95 24.99
CA ASN A 741 -13.75 26.01 25.37
C ASN A 741 -14.36 25.36 24.13
N TYR A 742 -14.55 24.04 24.14
CA TYR A 742 -15.11 23.27 23.03
C TYR A 742 -15.75 21.98 23.54
N VAL A 743 -16.68 21.44 22.75
CA VAL A 743 -17.29 20.13 22.97
C VAL A 743 -17.08 19.30 21.71
N VAL A 744 -16.39 18.17 21.83
CA VAL A 744 -16.24 17.19 20.75
C VAL A 744 -16.70 15.84 21.27
N VAL A 745 -17.76 15.31 20.67
CA VAL A 745 -18.35 14.03 21.02
C VAL A 745 -18.42 13.17 19.77
N ALA A 746 -17.85 11.97 19.82
CA ALA A 746 -17.97 11.00 18.76
C ALA A 746 -18.44 9.65 19.32
N ARG A 747 -19.47 9.10 18.67
CA ARG A 747 -20.05 7.81 19.02
C ARG A 747 -20.26 6.95 17.79
N ASP A 748 -20.06 5.64 17.89
CA ASP A 748 -20.39 4.68 16.80
C ASP A 748 -19.74 5.07 15.45
N SER A 749 -18.57 5.70 15.48
CA SER A 749 -17.94 6.37 14.33
C SER A 749 -16.56 5.77 14.00
N GLN A 750 -16.03 6.12 12.83
CA GLN A 750 -14.77 5.58 12.31
C GLN A 750 -13.78 6.72 12.00
N PHE A 751 -12.52 6.53 12.38
CA PHE A 751 -11.45 7.50 12.22
C PHE A 751 -10.23 6.85 11.55
N ARG A 752 -9.96 7.21 10.29
CA ARG A 752 -8.90 6.61 9.46
C ARG A 752 -7.76 7.60 9.22
N GLY A 753 -6.57 7.27 9.74
CA GLY A 753 -5.35 8.04 9.55
C GLY A 753 -5.41 9.45 10.13
N VAL A 754 -6.35 9.72 11.04
CA VAL A 754 -6.60 11.09 11.51
C VAL A 754 -5.55 11.53 12.52
N TYR A 755 -5.17 12.80 12.48
CA TYR A 755 -4.42 13.44 13.54
C TYR A 755 -5.34 14.34 14.37
N LEU A 756 -5.34 14.12 15.68
CA LEU A 756 -6.03 14.94 16.66
C LEU A 756 -5.06 15.29 17.77
N ASN A 757 -4.79 16.57 17.98
CA ASN A 757 -3.88 17.03 19.02
C ASN A 757 -4.52 18.14 19.83
N LEU A 758 -4.71 17.87 21.11
CA LEU A 758 -5.29 18.79 22.06
C LEU A 758 -4.30 19.06 23.18
N VAL A 759 -4.00 20.33 23.37
CA VAL A 759 -3.20 20.81 24.50
C VAL A 759 -4.06 21.78 25.29
N ASN A 760 -4.54 21.38 26.47
CA ASN A 760 -5.23 22.29 27.36
C ASN A 760 -4.21 23.04 28.24
N SER A 761 -4.21 24.36 28.13
CA SER A 761 -3.30 25.28 28.84
C SER A 761 -3.97 26.57 29.35
N GLY A 762 -5.30 26.69 29.21
CA GLY A 762 -6.06 27.93 29.44
C GLY A 762 -6.58 28.11 30.87
N ASP A 763 -6.44 29.30 31.44
CA ASP A 763 -6.77 29.63 32.85
C ASP A 763 -8.29 29.77 33.14
N ALA A 764 -9.14 28.95 32.50
CA ALA A 764 -10.57 29.23 32.33
C ALA A 764 -11.51 28.63 33.40
N SER A 765 -12.64 29.31 33.61
CA SER A 765 -13.83 28.85 34.37
C SER A 765 -14.71 27.83 33.59
N THR A 766 -14.20 27.28 32.50
CA THR A 766 -14.93 26.40 31.56
C THR A 766 -14.23 25.06 31.42
N THR A 767 -14.99 24.00 31.21
CA THR A 767 -14.48 22.62 31.08
C THR A 767 -14.67 22.14 29.65
N PRO A 768 -13.62 22.09 28.81
CA PRO A 768 -13.71 21.47 27.51
C PRO A 768 -14.08 19.99 27.65
N VAL A 769 -14.83 19.47 26.68
CA VAL A 769 -15.34 18.08 26.68
C VAL A 769 -14.85 17.37 25.44
N ILE A 770 -14.18 16.23 25.63
CA ILE A 770 -13.79 15.30 24.58
C ILE A 770 -14.29 13.91 24.97
N ALA A 771 -15.34 13.43 24.31
CA ALA A 771 -15.93 12.13 24.59
C ALA A 771 -15.89 11.25 23.33
N MET A 772 -15.18 10.14 23.41
CA MET A 772 -14.99 9.17 22.33
C MET A 772 -15.50 7.82 22.80
N THR A 773 -16.72 7.48 22.43
CA THR A 773 -17.40 6.25 22.87
C THR A 773 -17.67 5.34 21.69
N ASN A 774 -17.30 4.06 21.76
CA ASN A 774 -17.64 3.09 20.72
C ASN A 774 -17.18 3.48 19.31
N ASN A 775 -15.94 3.90 19.12
CA ASN A 775 -15.39 4.25 17.80
C ASN A 775 -14.29 3.28 17.37
N ILE A 776 -14.05 3.21 16.06
CA ILE A 776 -12.92 2.49 15.48
C ILE A 776 -11.87 3.48 14.97
N TRP A 777 -10.60 3.24 15.29
CA TRP A 777 -9.48 4.08 14.91
C TRP A 777 -8.45 3.26 14.12
N PHE A 778 -8.03 3.75 12.95
CA PHE A 778 -7.11 3.05 12.04
C PHE A 778 -5.85 3.87 11.77
N GLY A 779 -4.71 3.49 12.36
CA GLY A 779 -3.45 4.20 12.12
C GLY A 779 -3.48 5.67 12.56
N SER A 780 -4.46 6.06 13.38
CA SER A 780 -4.69 7.44 13.79
C SER A 780 -3.71 7.86 14.89
N LYS A 781 -3.45 9.16 14.96
CA LYS A 781 -2.64 9.78 16.01
C LYS A 781 -3.51 10.68 16.86
N PHE A 782 -3.77 10.29 18.09
CA PHE A 782 -4.57 11.09 19.02
C PHE A 782 -3.78 11.41 20.28
N SER A 783 -3.58 12.71 20.51
CA SER A 783 -2.87 13.26 21.65
C SER A 783 -3.79 14.18 22.45
N ILE A 784 -3.87 13.95 23.75
CA ILE A 784 -4.51 14.84 24.72
C ILE A 784 -3.53 15.16 25.84
N SER A 785 -3.30 16.45 26.08
CA SER A 785 -2.32 16.91 27.06
C SER A 785 -2.86 18.04 27.91
N ASN A 786 -2.71 17.93 29.23
CA ASN A 786 -2.96 19.03 30.17
C ASN A 786 -1.63 19.40 30.88
N VAL A 787 -1.10 20.58 30.55
CA VAL A 787 0.33 20.92 30.75
C VAL A 787 0.62 21.92 31.88
N LYS A 788 -0.39 22.45 32.60
CA LYS A 788 -0.19 23.39 33.73
C LYS A 788 -0.50 22.75 35.10
N ILE A 789 0.30 23.10 36.11
CA ILE A 789 0.32 22.45 37.45
C ILE A 789 -0.49 23.24 38.51
N THR A 790 -0.95 24.46 38.21
CA THR A 790 -1.74 25.30 39.14
C THR A 790 -3.25 24.97 39.11
N THR A 791 -4.01 25.28 40.16
CA THR A 791 -5.28 24.64 40.54
C THR A 791 -6.56 25.08 39.79
N ALA A 792 -6.57 25.29 38.46
CA ALA A 792 -7.79 25.74 37.74
C ALA A 792 -7.96 25.27 36.28
N TYR A 793 -7.72 23.99 35.95
CA TYR A 793 -7.76 23.50 34.54
C TYR A 793 -8.65 22.26 34.35
N PRO A 794 -9.98 22.37 34.43
CA PRO A 794 -10.85 21.23 34.22
C PRO A 794 -10.85 20.80 32.73
N LEU A 795 -10.78 19.50 32.49
CA LEU A 795 -10.98 18.84 31.20
C LEU A 795 -11.84 17.61 31.49
N SER A 796 -12.87 17.38 30.69
CA SER A 796 -13.63 16.13 30.71
C SER A 796 -13.20 15.30 29.50
N PHE A 797 -12.46 14.23 29.76
CA PHE A 797 -12.01 13.31 28.74
C PHE A 797 -12.54 11.91 29.01
N GLU A 798 -13.30 11.38 28.06
CA GLU A 798 -13.78 10.00 28.04
C GLU A 798 -13.30 9.31 26.77
N PHE A 799 -12.71 8.12 26.94
CA PHE A 799 -12.32 7.22 25.87
C PHE A 799 -12.77 5.81 26.24
N ARG A 800 -13.95 5.41 25.76
CA ARG A 800 -14.63 4.19 26.19
C ARG A 800 -15.06 3.30 25.04
N ASN A 801 -14.94 1.97 25.17
CA ASN A 801 -15.43 1.00 24.19
C ASN A 801 -14.87 1.20 22.77
N ASN A 802 -13.69 1.82 22.62
CA ASN A 802 -13.09 2.01 21.31
C ASN A 802 -12.26 0.79 20.89
N LEU A 803 -12.18 0.56 19.59
CA LEU A 803 -11.17 -0.30 18.98
C LEU A 803 -10.11 0.59 18.32
N VAL A 804 -8.85 0.43 18.72
CA VAL A 804 -7.72 1.19 18.14
C VAL A 804 -6.75 0.21 17.51
N LEU A 805 -6.59 0.31 16.19
CA LEU A 805 -5.75 -0.55 15.37
C LEU A 805 -4.55 0.26 14.86
N GLY A 806 -3.36 -0.05 15.35
CA GLY A 806 -2.15 0.70 14.99
C GLY A 806 -2.15 2.14 15.49
N GLY A 807 -1.32 2.99 14.86
CA GLY A 807 -1.25 4.41 15.19
C GLY A 807 -0.60 4.71 16.53
N SER A 808 -0.86 5.90 17.08
CA SER A 808 -0.30 6.32 18.37
C SER A 808 -1.30 7.10 19.21
N LEU A 809 -1.31 6.79 20.50
CA LEU A 809 -2.12 7.48 21.49
C LEU A 809 -1.22 8.08 22.56
N THR A 810 -1.42 9.34 22.88
CA THR A 810 -0.66 10.04 23.91
C THR A 810 -1.60 10.71 24.88
N PHE A 811 -1.62 10.25 26.14
CA PHE A 811 -2.44 10.82 27.19
C PHE A 811 -1.56 11.39 28.30
N VAL A 812 -1.51 12.72 28.40
CA VAL A 812 -0.65 13.44 29.35
C VAL A 812 -1.50 14.23 30.33
N ARG A 813 -1.35 13.93 31.62
CA ARG A 813 -1.98 14.69 32.71
C ARG A 813 -0.91 15.26 33.63
N SER A 814 -0.94 16.56 33.90
CA SER A 814 -0.20 17.13 35.04
C SER A 814 -1.09 17.08 36.29
N ASN A 815 -0.55 16.78 37.49
CA ASN A 815 -1.30 16.58 38.75
C ASN A 815 -2.36 17.67 39.00
N ASN A 816 -3.62 17.39 38.67
CA ASN A 816 -4.73 18.34 38.81
C ASN A 816 -6.03 17.61 39.22
N ALA A 817 -6.61 18.02 40.35
CA ALA A 817 -7.76 17.37 40.96
C ALA A 817 -9.09 17.61 40.23
N SER A 818 -9.19 18.60 39.33
CA SER A 818 -10.46 19.03 38.71
C SER A 818 -10.69 18.48 37.29
N ALA A 819 -9.73 17.74 36.72
CA ALA A 819 -9.88 17.12 35.40
C ALA A 819 -10.26 15.64 35.54
N ILE A 820 -11.23 15.20 34.73
CA ILE A 820 -11.75 13.82 34.69
C ILE A 820 -11.17 13.16 33.43
N TYR A 821 -10.49 12.03 33.63
CA TYR A 821 -9.95 11.19 32.55
C TYR A 821 -10.44 9.77 32.78
N GLU A 822 -11.25 9.26 31.85
CA GLU A 822 -11.74 7.89 31.86
C GLU A 822 -11.32 7.15 30.60
N VAL A 823 -10.51 6.10 30.75
CA VAL A 823 -10.06 5.25 29.65
C VAL A 823 -10.37 3.79 29.97
N ASN A 824 -11.61 3.38 29.68
CA ASN A 824 -12.13 2.08 30.09
C ASN A 824 -12.71 1.29 28.92
N ASP A 825 -12.72 -0.04 29.04
CA ASP A 825 -13.43 -0.90 28.10
C ASP A 825 -12.94 -0.83 26.64
N ASN A 826 -11.73 -0.33 26.38
CA ASN A 826 -11.19 -0.23 25.01
C ASN A 826 -10.40 -1.48 24.61
N LEU A 827 -10.25 -1.73 23.31
CA LEU A 827 -9.31 -2.71 22.77
C LEU A 827 -8.19 -2.01 21.99
N PHE A 828 -6.95 -2.10 22.49
CA PHE A 828 -5.75 -1.55 21.86
C PHE A 828 -4.94 -2.64 21.16
N ASP A 829 -4.98 -2.65 19.83
CA ASP A 829 -4.28 -3.62 18.98
C ASP A 829 -3.09 -2.95 18.26
N THR A 830 -1.88 -3.33 18.65
CA THR A 830 -0.62 -2.91 18.04
C THR A 830 -0.44 -1.38 18.05
N VAL A 831 -0.84 -0.72 19.14
CA VAL A 831 -0.85 0.74 19.30
C VAL A 831 0.42 1.23 20.00
N ALA A 832 1.01 2.31 19.52
CA ALA A 832 2.03 3.03 20.27
C ALA A 832 1.36 3.91 21.35
N LEU A 833 1.12 3.34 22.53
CA LEU A 833 0.44 4.00 23.65
C LEU A 833 1.45 4.64 24.62
N THR A 834 1.36 5.95 24.81
CA THR A 834 2.17 6.73 25.75
C THR A 834 1.29 7.42 26.77
N THR A 835 1.60 7.26 28.06
CA THR A 835 0.89 7.94 29.15
C THR A 835 1.87 8.55 30.14
N SER A 836 1.59 9.75 30.66
CA SER A 836 2.41 10.35 31.73
C SER A 836 1.55 10.88 32.90
N ALA A 837 2.01 10.54 34.11
CA ALA A 837 1.53 10.87 35.46
C ALA A 837 0.46 9.98 36.13
N SER A 838 0.34 10.16 37.45
CA SER A 838 -0.60 9.50 38.37
C SER A 838 -2.05 9.97 38.19
N GLY A 839 -2.99 9.01 38.24
CA GLY A 839 -4.43 9.26 38.36
C GLY A 839 -5.22 9.44 37.06
N LEU A 840 -4.69 8.99 35.91
CA LEU A 840 -5.56 8.63 34.78
C LEU A 840 -6.41 7.43 35.26
N TRP A 841 -7.74 7.54 35.24
CA TRP A 841 -8.59 6.40 35.62
C TRP A 841 -8.78 5.52 34.39
N ASN A 842 -8.24 4.30 34.46
CA ASN A 842 -8.35 3.31 33.42
C ASN A 842 -8.56 1.91 34.02
N GLY A 843 -9.22 1.03 33.28
CA GLY A 843 -9.48 -0.34 33.68
C GLY A 843 -10.30 -1.08 32.63
N ASN A 844 -10.41 -2.40 32.78
CA ASN A 844 -11.16 -3.27 31.88
C ASN A 844 -10.80 -3.08 30.39
N ASN A 845 -9.54 -2.79 30.05
CA ASN A 845 -9.11 -2.65 28.67
C ASN A 845 -8.49 -3.94 28.13
N GLY A 846 -8.68 -4.20 26.85
CA GLY A 846 -8.03 -5.24 26.07
C GLY A 846 -6.75 -4.74 25.40
N TYR A 847 -5.71 -5.58 25.37
CA TYR A 847 -4.42 -5.26 24.79
C TYR A 847 -3.93 -6.40 23.90
N LYS A 848 -3.65 -6.13 22.63
CA LYS A 848 -2.97 -7.06 21.72
C LYS A 848 -1.72 -6.38 21.17
N GLY A 849 -0.53 -6.89 21.48
CA GLY A 849 0.72 -6.27 21.02
C GLY A 849 0.98 -4.83 21.53
N THR A 850 0.16 -4.37 22.48
CA THR A 850 0.23 -3.05 23.12
C THR A 850 0.56 -3.24 24.61
N GLY A 851 1.38 -2.35 25.19
CA GLY A 851 1.67 -2.37 26.61
C GLY A 851 0.45 -1.98 27.45
N VAL A 852 0.23 -2.69 28.57
CA VAL A 852 -0.84 -2.35 29.53
C VAL A 852 -0.56 -0.98 30.15
N MET A 853 -1.59 -0.14 30.24
CA MET A 853 -1.46 1.20 30.81
C MET A 853 -1.20 1.13 32.32
N GLY A 854 -0.25 1.92 32.81
CA GLY A 854 0.04 2.01 34.24
C GLY A 854 -1.06 2.72 35.03
N GLY A 855 -1.30 2.29 36.28
CA GLY A 855 -2.31 2.93 37.16
C GLY A 855 -3.73 2.34 37.07
N SER A 856 -3.88 1.21 36.36
CA SER A 856 -5.18 0.54 36.17
C SER A 856 -5.91 0.19 37.47
N SER A 857 -7.23 0.31 37.46
CA SER A 857 -8.15 -0.18 38.49
C SER A 857 -8.39 -1.70 38.43
N GLY A 858 -7.83 -2.41 37.45
CA GLY A 858 -7.99 -3.85 37.24
C GLY A 858 -8.95 -4.20 36.10
N GLY A 859 -9.13 -5.50 35.84
CA GLY A 859 -10.01 -6.01 34.79
C GLY A 859 -9.40 -6.06 33.38
N ASP A 860 -8.14 -5.60 33.21
CA ASP A 860 -7.47 -5.60 31.91
C ASP A 860 -7.16 -7.01 31.40
N ILE A 861 -7.21 -7.18 30.07
CA ILE A 861 -7.00 -8.44 29.38
C ILE A 861 -5.91 -8.28 28.32
N VAL A 862 -4.91 -9.16 28.34
CA VAL A 862 -3.89 -9.24 27.29
C VAL A 862 -4.20 -10.41 26.37
N LEU A 863 -4.41 -10.13 25.10
CA LEU A 863 -4.67 -11.12 24.06
C LEU A 863 -3.39 -11.58 23.38
N THR A 864 -3.32 -12.87 23.03
CA THR A 864 -2.27 -13.39 22.16
C THR A 864 -2.66 -13.31 20.70
N THR A 865 -3.96 -13.32 20.37
CA THR A 865 -4.49 -13.28 19.01
C THR A 865 -5.70 -12.35 18.94
N ALA A 866 -5.77 -11.52 17.90
CA ALA A 866 -6.98 -10.77 17.55
C ALA A 866 -7.57 -11.37 16.27
N ASP A 867 -8.58 -12.23 16.45
CA ASP A 867 -9.21 -13.06 15.42
C ASP A 867 -10.60 -12.53 15.02
N TYR A 868 -10.64 -11.25 14.64
CA TYR A 868 -11.86 -10.59 14.21
C TYR A 868 -12.56 -11.34 13.07
N GLN A 869 -13.88 -11.25 13.05
CA GLN A 869 -14.76 -11.85 12.06
C GLN A 869 -15.43 -10.77 11.20
N SER A 870 -15.60 -11.06 9.91
CA SER A 870 -16.47 -10.28 9.02
C SER A 870 -17.94 -10.55 9.34
N GLY A 871 -18.71 -9.48 9.42
CA GLY A 871 -20.15 -9.51 9.61
C GLY A 871 -20.84 -8.40 8.81
N PRO A 872 -22.12 -8.13 9.09
CA PRO A 872 -22.95 -7.32 8.20
C PRO A 872 -22.52 -5.86 8.12
N LEU A 873 -22.06 -5.26 9.21
CA LEU A 873 -21.70 -3.84 9.28
C LEU A 873 -20.17 -3.58 9.26
N GLY A 874 -19.35 -4.63 9.20
CA GLY A 874 -17.89 -4.48 9.16
C GLY A 874 -17.11 -5.73 9.53
N ASN A 875 -15.82 -5.56 9.78
CA ASN A 875 -14.84 -6.66 9.90
C ASN A 875 -14.33 -6.91 11.32
N TYR A 876 -14.94 -6.27 12.32
CA TYR A 876 -14.42 -6.25 13.69
C TYR A 876 -15.33 -6.93 14.71
N TYR A 877 -16.14 -7.90 14.26
CA TYR A 877 -16.91 -8.75 15.17
C TYR A 877 -15.97 -9.72 15.88
N TYR A 878 -16.33 -10.15 17.09
CA TYR A 878 -15.55 -11.11 17.87
C TYR A 878 -15.85 -12.53 17.45
N ASN A 879 -14.82 -13.38 17.57
CA ASN A 879 -15.00 -14.82 17.51
C ASN A 879 -15.89 -15.24 18.69
N THR A 880 -16.79 -16.20 18.47
CA THR A 880 -17.65 -16.77 19.53
C THR A 880 -17.09 -18.07 20.10
N THR A 881 -16.01 -18.60 19.53
CA THR A 881 -15.32 -19.81 20.01
C THR A 881 -14.23 -19.39 20.99
N SER A 882 -14.45 -19.64 22.29
CA SER A 882 -13.54 -19.23 23.36
C SER A 882 -12.26 -20.05 23.37
N VAL A 883 -11.14 -19.39 23.10
CA VAL A 883 -9.79 -19.81 23.49
C VAL A 883 -9.29 -18.77 24.49
N ALA A 884 -8.53 -19.15 25.52
CA ALA A 884 -8.25 -18.30 26.69
C ALA A 884 -7.55 -16.94 26.42
N THR A 885 -7.27 -16.58 25.16
CA THR A 885 -6.47 -15.43 24.75
C THR A 885 -6.86 -14.82 23.38
N ASN A 886 -8.08 -15.08 22.87
CA ASN A 886 -8.61 -14.51 21.62
C ASN A 886 -9.76 -13.51 21.87
N THR A 887 -10.34 -12.92 20.82
CA THR A 887 -11.39 -11.88 20.95
C THR A 887 -12.63 -12.34 21.73
N ALA A 888 -12.98 -13.63 21.67
CA ALA A 888 -14.07 -14.21 22.45
C ALA A 888 -13.92 -14.01 23.97
N TYR A 889 -12.68 -13.89 24.45
CA TYR A 889 -12.39 -13.71 25.87
C TYR A 889 -12.71 -12.30 26.39
N LEU A 890 -13.00 -11.35 25.50
CA LEU A 890 -13.43 -9.99 25.84
C LEU A 890 -14.93 -9.88 26.14
N ILE A 891 -15.70 -10.93 25.79
CA ILE A 891 -17.14 -10.97 25.97
C ILE A 891 -17.48 -11.06 27.46
N ASN A 892 -18.37 -10.19 27.94
CA ASN A 892 -18.82 -10.06 29.33
C ASN A 892 -17.65 -9.80 30.33
N LYS A 893 -16.68 -8.96 29.94
CA LYS A 893 -15.50 -8.62 30.77
C LYS A 893 -15.33 -7.13 31.06
N GLY A 894 -16.21 -6.30 30.54
CA GLY A 894 -16.21 -4.86 30.72
C GLY A 894 -16.52 -4.40 32.14
N SER A 895 -16.41 -3.10 32.33
CA SER A 895 -16.55 -2.42 33.62
C SER A 895 -17.99 -2.33 34.11
N ALA A 896 -18.97 -2.32 33.20
CA ALA A 896 -20.38 -2.21 33.53
C ALA A 896 -21.03 -3.60 33.69
N SER A 897 -21.68 -3.84 34.83
CA SER A 897 -22.45 -5.06 35.09
C SER A 897 -23.74 -5.17 34.27
N THR A 898 -24.13 -4.07 33.62
CA THR A 898 -25.33 -3.95 32.80
C THR A 898 -24.99 -3.06 31.61
N SER A 899 -24.86 -3.66 30.42
CA SER A 899 -24.52 -2.97 29.17
C SER A 899 -25.51 -1.86 28.80
N GLY A 900 -26.80 -2.03 29.07
CA GLY A 900 -27.81 -0.97 28.93
C GLY A 900 -27.48 0.30 29.74
N SER A 901 -26.93 0.21 30.95
CA SER A 901 -26.66 1.40 31.78
C SER A 901 -25.58 2.34 31.22
N VAL A 902 -24.86 1.90 30.18
CA VAL A 902 -23.84 2.67 29.46
C VAL A 902 -24.19 2.82 27.96
N GLY A 903 -25.44 2.52 27.59
CA GLY A 903 -25.98 2.77 26.26
C GLY A 903 -25.65 1.66 25.23
N PHE A 904 -25.49 0.41 25.62
CA PHE A 904 -25.16 -0.68 24.68
C PHE A 904 -26.27 -1.72 24.51
N TYR A 905 -27.49 -1.47 25.01
CA TYR A 905 -28.56 -2.48 25.03
C TYR A 905 -28.86 -3.08 23.64
N HIS A 906 -28.90 -2.24 22.60
CA HIS A 906 -29.18 -2.64 21.21
C HIS A 906 -27.93 -3.01 20.38
N SER A 907 -26.77 -3.08 21.01
CA SER A 907 -25.48 -3.30 20.36
C SER A 907 -25.05 -4.76 20.44
N THR A 908 -24.05 -5.15 19.64
CA THR A 908 -23.48 -6.50 19.60
C THR A 908 -22.00 -6.47 19.19
N THR A 909 -21.20 -7.35 19.78
CA THR A 909 -19.84 -7.66 19.30
C THR A 909 -19.83 -8.89 18.39
N GLN A 910 -20.94 -9.63 18.26
CA GLN A 910 -20.94 -10.98 17.72
C GLN A 910 -21.58 -11.06 16.33
N VAL A 911 -21.03 -11.91 15.47
CA VAL A 911 -21.52 -12.10 14.08
C VAL A 911 -22.95 -12.69 14.05
N ASN A 912 -23.35 -13.41 15.09
CA ASN A 912 -24.71 -13.94 15.25
C ASN A 912 -25.78 -12.87 15.55
N GLN A 913 -25.39 -11.60 15.70
CA GLN A 913 -26.25 -10.45 15.97
C GLN A 913 -27.01 -10.50 17.31
N GLY A 914 -26.53 -11.28 18.28
CA GLY A 914 -27.09 -11.26 19.64
C GLY A 914 -26.87 -9.91 20.30
N LYS A 915 -27.95 -9.21 20.67
CA LYS A 915 -27.90 -7.96 21.44
C LYS A 915 -27.26 -8.19 22.81
N GLU A 916 -26.53 -7.19 23.30
CA GLU A 916 -25.98 -7.16 24.66
C GLU A 916 -27.08 -7.15 25.73
N LEU A 917 -28.20 -6.46 25.47
CA LEU A 917 -29.31 -6.33 26.42
C LEU A 917 -28.81 -5.77 27.76
N ASN A 918 -28.93 -6.56 28.84
CA ASN A 918 -28.49 -6.24 30.19
C ASN A 918 -27.37 -7.18 30.68
N SER A 919 -26.59 -7.72 29.75
CA SER A 919 -25.37 -8.48 30.00
C SER A 919 -24.31 -7.66 30.76
N VAL A 920 -23.24 -8.31 31.21
CA VAL A 920 -22.01 -7.59 31.51
C VAL A 920 -21.46 -7.08 30.18
N LEU A 921 -21.06 -5.81 30.13
CA LEU A 921 -20.56 -5.19 28.91
C LEU A 921 -19.37 -5.96 28.32
N ASP A 922 -19.30 -6.09 27.00
CA ASP A 922 -18.09 -6.58 26.33
C ASP A 922 -16.99 -5.49 26.28
N ILE A 923 -15.72 -5.87 26.34
CA ILE A 923 -14.60 -4.94 26.15
C ILE A 923 -14.42 -4.68 24.65
N GLY A 924 -14.27 -3.41 24.25
CA GLY A 924 -13.97 -2.95 22.90
C GLY A 924 -15.21 -2.46 22.15
N PHE A 925 -15.14 -2.50 20.81
CA PHE A 925 -16.13 -1.89 19.92
C PHE A 925 -17.33 -2.80 19.64
N HIS A 926 -18.52 -2.21 19.58
CA HIS A 926 -19.78 -2.84 19.25
C HIS A 926 -20.42 -2.27 17.99
N TYR A 927 -21.02 -3.15 17.20
CA TYR A 927 -21.94 -2.77 16.13
C TYR A 927 -23.37 -2.68 16.66
N ILE A 928 -24.26 -1.97 15.96
CA ILE A 928 -25.71 -2.12 16.19
C ILE A 928 -26.14 -3.50 15.71
N ALA A 929 -26.96 -4.20 16.51
CA ALA A 929 -27.47 -5.50 16.13
C ALA A 929 -28.40 -5.38 14.91
N THR A 930 -28.19 -6.26 13.94
CA THR A 930 -28.99 -6.34 12.71
C THR A 930 -29.91 -7.56 12.71
N THR A 931 -30.87 -7.58 11.80
CA THR A 931 -31.87 -8.65 11.64
C THR A 931 -31.26 -10.03 11.30
N GLY A 932 -29.97 -10.10 10.95
CA GLY A 932 -29.24 -11.35 10.75
C GLY A 932 -27.80 -11.13 10.31
N SER A 933 -26.98 -12.18 10.32
CA SER A 933 -25.52 -12.11 10.08
C SER A 933 -25.10 -11.65 8.68
N THR A 934 -26.04 -11.54 7.74
CA THR A 934 -25.82 -11.05 6.37
C THR A 934 -26.63 -9.79 6.03
N SER A 935 -27.42 -9.29 6.98
CA SER A 935 -28.32 -8.14 6.78
C SER A 935 -27.71 -6.87 7.36
N VAL A 936 -27.71 -5.79 6.59
CA VAL A 936 -27.30 -4.45 7.09
C VAL A 936 -28.44 -3.71 7.80
N VAL A 937 -29.64 -4.30 7.86
CA VAL A 937 -30.84 -3.69 8.43
C VAL A 937 -30.84 -3.89 9.94
N PRO A 938 -30.79 -2.80 10.74
CA PRO A 938 -30.90 -2.88 12.20
C PRO A 938 -32.18 -3.61 12.66
N VAL A 939 -32.16 -4.21 13.85
CA VAL A 939 -33.35 -4.85 14.41
C VAL A 939 -34.43 -3.81 14.70
N ASP A 940 -35.65 -4.13 14.29
CA ASP A 940 -36.92 -3.50 14.64
C ASP A 940 -37.78 -4.61 15.28
N THR A 941 -37.98 -4.51 16.60
CA THR A 941 -38.55 -5.58 17.42
C THR A 941 -40.07 -5.62 17.34
N ASP A 942 -40.74 -4.49 17.19
CA ASP A 942 -42.20 -4.41 17.15
C ASP A 942 -42.78 -4.28 15.73
N GLY A 943 -41.92 -4.05 14.74
CA GLY A 943 -42.24 -4.10 13.32
C GLY A 943 -42.95 -2.85 12.81
N ASP A 944 -42.80 -1.71 13.48
CA ASP A 944 -43.46 -0.46 13.11
C ASP A 944 -42.70 0.34 12.02
N GLY A 945 -41.47 -0.09 11.69
CA GLY A 945 -40.59 0.51 10.70
C GLY A 945 -39.49 1.39 11.27
N TYR A 946 -39.44 1.60 12.59
CA TYR A 946 -38.33 2.24 13.30
C TYR A 946 -37.44 1.17 13.96
N ALA A 947 -36.13 1.37 13.89
CA ALA A 947 -35.20 0.42 14.49
C ALA A 947 -35.07 0.66 15.99
N ASP A 948 -34.90 -0.40 16.79
CA ASP A 948 -34.89 -0.25 18.25
C ASP A 948 -33.86 0.77 18.76
N TYR A 949 -32.64 0.81 18.19
CA TYR A 949 -31.57 1.73 18.62
C TYR A 949 -31.88 3.20 18.32
N TRP A 950 -32.84 3.43 17.43
CA TRP A 950 -33.32 4.76 17.05
C TRP A 950 -34.44 5.21 17.99
N GLU A 951 -35.33 4.29 18.34
CA GLU A 951 -36.42 4.51 19.28
C GLU A 951 -35.92 4.67 20.72
N ASP A 952 -35.05 3.77 21.17
CA ASP A 952 -34.19 3.93 22.34
C ASP A 952 -32.89 4.62 21.93
N SER A 953 -33.00 5.93 21.72
CA SER A 953 -31.95 6.75 21.11
C SER A 953 -30.63 6.77 21.90
N ASN A 954 -30.73 6.58 23.22
CA ASN A 954 -29.61 6.51 24.15
C ASN A 954 -29.13 5.06 24.41
N SER A 955 -29.90 4.07 23.95
CA SER A 955 -29.69 2.62 24.08
C SER A 955 -29.60 2.13 25.54
N ASP A 956 -30.38 2.72 26.44
CA ASP A 956 -30.34 2.47 27.88
C ASP A 956 -31.36 1.46 28.42
N SER A 957 -32.19 0.89 27.55
CA SER A 957 -33.27 -0.06 27.87
C SER A 957 -34.48 0.53 28.58
N ILE A 958 -34.58 1.86 28.68
CA ILE A 958 -35.69 2.57 29.32
C ILE A 958 -36.26 3.58 28.33
N VAL A 959 -37.55 3.43 27.97
CA VAL A 959 -38.25 4.44 27.16
C VAL A 959 -38.27 5.78 27.89
N ASN A 960 -37.48 6.75 27.43
CA ASN A 960 -37.41 8.08 28.00
C ASN A 960 -38.48 9.03 27.43
N ASN A 961 -38.64 10.19 28.06
CA ASN A 961 -39.43 11.26 27.48
C ASN A 961 -38.77 11.74 26.17
N SER A 962 -39.52 11.74 25.05
CA SER A 962 -39.07 11.98 23.65
C SER A 962 -38.57 10.76 22.87
N GLU A 963 -38.67 9.56 23.44
CA GLU A 963 -38.44 8.28 22.77
C GLU A 963 -39.77 7.56 22.48
N THR A 964 -39.76 6.61 21.54
CA THR A 964 -40.84 5.65 21.30
C THR A 964 -40.47 4.29 21.89
N ASN A 965 -41.47 3.46 22.17
CA ASN A 965 -41.24 2.15 22.76
C ASN A 965 -41.02 1.09 21.69
N TRP A 966 -39.77 0.65 21.53
CA TRP A 966 -39.32 -0.39 20.58
C TRP A 966 -39.94 -1.79 20.78
N GLN A 967 -40.78 -1.97 21.80
CA GLN A 967 -41.51 -3.21 22.05
C GLN A 967 -43.01 -3.07 21.78
N ASN A 968 -43.46 -1.88 21.33
CA ASN A 968 -44.86 -1.57 21.18
C ASN A 968 -45.10 -0.61 20.02
N ALA A 969 -45.40 -1.18 18.85
CA ALA A 969 -45.71 -0.48 17.60
C ALA A 969 -46.89 0.51 17.66
N LEU A 970 -47.64 0.57 18.78
CA LEU A 970 -48.71 1.55 19.00
C LEU A 970 -48.24 2.80 19.75
N ASP A 971 -47.02 2.82 20.28
CA ASP A 971 -46.46 3.98 20.97
C ASP A 971 -45.99 5.04 19.98
N THR A 972 -46.84 6.02 19.73
CA THR A 972 -46.53 7.16 18.85
C THR A 972 -45.56 8.18 19.46
N GLY A 973 -45.03 7.96 20.67
CA GLY A 973 -44.14 8.89 21.36
C GLY A 973 -44.85 10.13 21.91
N ILE A 974 -46.19 10.14 21.90
CA ILE A 974 -47.03 11.24 22.37
C ILE A 974 -47.60 10.89 23.75
N TRP A 975 -47.10 11.57 24.78
CA TRP A 975 -47.62 11.44 26.14
C TRP A 975 -48.59 12.59 26.46
N VAL A 976 -49.89 12.27 26.63
CA VAL A 976 -50.91 13.24 27.08
C VAL A 976 -51.08 13.12 28.61
N LYS A 977 -50.62 14.14 29.35
CA LYS A 977 -50.84 14.23 30.80
C LYS A 977 -52.13 14.99 31.11
N ILE A 978 -53.20 14.29 31.47
CA ILE A 978 -54.44 14.90 31.96
C ILE A 978 -54.29 15.17 33.47
N THR A 979 -54.17 16.44 33.86
CA THR A 979 -53.92 16.83 35.26
C THR A 979 -55.18 16.92 36.13
N GLU A 980 -56.36 17.14 35.53
CA GLU A 980 -57.67 16.96 36.18
C GLU A 980 -58.71 16.52 35.14
N PRO A 981 -59.21 15.27 35.18
CA PRO A 981 -60.36 14.89 34.38
C PRO A 981 -61.62 15.56 34.91
N LYS A 982 -62.41 16.18 34.02
CA LYS A 982 -63.67 16.84 34.39
C LYS A 982 -64.66 15.80 34.96
N GLN A 983 -65.21 16.07 36.15
CA GLN A 983 -66.09 15.15 36.86
C GLN A 983 -67.25 14.66 35.96
N GLY A 984 -67.39 13.34 35.80
CA GLY A 984 -68.48 12.70 35.05
C GLY A 984 -68.26 12.49 33.54
N ARG A 985 -67.02 12.54 33.04
CA ARG A 985 -66.72 12.22 31.63
C ARG A 985 -66.04 10.85 31.51
N ASN A 986 -66.52 10.03 30.56
CA ASN A 986 -65.74 8.96 29.96
C ASN A 986 -64.86 9.60 28.89
N ILE A 987 -63.65 9.98 29.27
CA ILE A 987 -62.56 10.26 28.32
C ILE A 987 -61.82 8.92 28.14
N PRO A 988 -61.26 8.60 26.95
CA PRO A 988 -60.64 7.30 26.67
C PRO A 988 -59.63 6.84 27.73
#